data_AF-A0AAV9BQ88-F1
#
_entry.id   AF-A0AAV9BQ88-F1
#
_cell.length_a   1.000
_cell.length_b   1.000
_cell.length_c   1.000
_cell.angle_alpha   90.00
_cell.angle_beta   90.00
_cell.angle_gamma   90.00
#
_symmetry.space_group_name_H-M   'P 1'
#
loop_
_entity.id
_entity.type
_entity.pdbx_description
1 polymer ?
#
loop_
_entity_poly.entity_id
_entity_poly.type
_entity_poly.pdbx_seq_one_letter_code
_entity_poly.pdbx_strand_id
1 'polypeptide(L)'
;MEVPMALPDPSSLSRGLLGFLDDHFKTRPHLTSASSLAAKLRSDCCDSEGDLIDLKTKLSSLLSLWTSLSNDVSDLLDRIDSDLCFSPDGYEEVDFGRVERALCVELPLLAKEVRRVETVRSYVETALRLESLVGDLEDAAYSSLSQNMRATLSNASTPIDIGSKQENLLLAIKAMKSIEEVLVRITNCRPQWTHLLNAVDSRVDKTLCLLRPQAIMDHRAVLSSLGWPPQLSASNLDNGKNSELPNPLVLMQGDKKEMYAQSFLTLCSLQHLQAQREARQEDLNITDIKEPCKKTYIDCSLWATDELVSAISSRMDKHFSKWIDEPKFIFALVYKVTRDFVEGVDDVLQPLIDKARLVGRSAKEAWVSSMVKMLFKYLKTKCFSAFMERYHNTGGDLDSTSSWLHLVDLIITFDKRMRAIIISGTPVMEGSLLPGGISGTLSLLSMFCDLPDWLGIWSDIELKDAEGKLKSELDNERAWKIDLKQEHENFMVQDELYLLSSREDYRAPLIAETVVKIAWTMMERCRSLPNMCHQIQFIRSSTTKFLHTFFNTLHQCYYETEWVKFFIDDNSLLRLSGAVNAARYSESILQEWSEDIRFLEMKALEDDGIISGSSKDDSFIFRCFFADEIEVLLNLETDFVEEIVSSLLTEFDSLSSNYFQNKEQWIHHASLDTNIAISSDLIEALDMLRYRLRVLNASLNAKDLFDIWRCVAGGIDHFIFTSILSSDVVFSVQGALQFTADMQALFQVFKSFCPRPGAFFPCLSDLLKLLTSTSGEAKRLLELLSKNEEEMELRRRLGVHCVSSAQAEKVLKNLRFENQC
;
A
#
# COMPACT_ATOMS: atom_id res chain seq x y z
N MET A 1 20.05 10.32 -57.66
CA MET A 1 19.83 11.52 -56.83
C MET A 1 18.36 11.84 -56.89
N GLU A 2 17.57 11.28 -55.98
CA GLU A 2 16.19 11.71 -55.77
C GLU A 2 16.21 12.90 -54.82
N VAL A 3 15.45 13.94 -55.17
CA VAL A 3 15.35 15.21 -54.45
C VAL A 3 14.74 14.94 -53.07
N PRO A 4 15.31 15.43 -51.96
CA PRO A 4 14.68 15.26 -50.65
C PRO A 4 13.39 16.07 -50.62
N MET A 5 12.25 15.39 -50.42
CA MET A 5 10.98 16.05 -50.11
C MET A 5 11.21 16.96 -48.92
N ALA A 6 10.96 18.26 -49.11
CA ALA A 6 10.99 19.23 -48.02
C ALA A 6 9.99 18.78 -46.95
N LEU A 7 10.48 18.62 -45.71
CA LEU A 7 9.61 18.37 -44.56
C LEU A 7 8.64 19.54 -44.43
N PRO A 8 7.35 19.30 -44.15
CA PRO A 8 6.38 20.36 -43.94
C PRO A 8 6.81 21.25 -42.77
N ASP A 9 6.60 22.56 -42.91
CA ASP A 9 6.95 23.54 -41.89
C ASP A 9 6.16 23.22 -40.60
N PRO A 10 6.79 23.10 -39.42
CA PRO A 10 6.10 22.67 -38.19
C PRO A 10 4.97 23.60 -37.76
N SER A 11 4.96 24.84 -38.26
CA SER A 11 3.87 25.82 -38.10
C SER A 11 2.59 25.47 -38.87
N SER A 12 2.67 24.56 -39.86
CA SER A 12 1.53 24.09 -40.66
C SER A 12 0.82 22.86 -40.05
N LEU A 13 1.41 22.24 -39.03
CA LEU A 13 0.85 21.07 -38.37
C LEU A 13 -0.19 21.48 -37.32
N SER A 14 -1.32 20.79 -37.29
CA SER A 14 -2.36 21.05 -36.30
C SER A 14 -1.85 20.71 -34.89
N ARG A 15 -2.31 21.46 -33.88
CA ARG A 15 -1.82 21.34 -32.49
C ARG A 15 -2.00 19.92 -31.92
N GLY A 16 -3.02 19.19 -32.37
CA GLY A 16 -3.23 17.78 -31.99
C GLY A 16 -2.25 16.80 -32.65
N LEU A 17 -1.80 17.10 -33.87
CA LEU A 17 -0.83 16.26 -34.57
C LEU A 17 0.58 16.42 -33.99
N LEU A 18 0.92 17.63 -33.56
CA LEU A 18 2.14 17.91 -32.80
C LEU A 18 2.14 17.16 -31.46
N GLY A 19 1.04 17.24 -30.69
CA GLY A 19 0.91 16.48 -29.44
C GLY A 19 1.05 14.96 -29.62
N PHE A 20 0.46 14.41 -30.69
CA PHE A 20 0.59 12.98 -31.03
C PHE A 20 2.04 12.59 -31.36
N LEU A 21 2.75 13.41 -32.14
CA LEU A 21 4.15 13.16 -32.47
C LEU A 21 5.06 13.29 -31.24
N ASP A 22 4.81 14.29 -30.40
CA ASP A 22 5.55 14.50 -29.17
C ASP A 22 5.36 13.34 -28.19
N ASP A 23 4.16 12.77 -28.09
CA ASP A 23 3.91 11.61 -27.21
C ASP A 23 4.60 10.33 -27.67
N HIS A 24 4.76 10.13 -28.98
CA HIS A 24 5.36 8.92 -29.54
C HIS A 24 6.87 9.00 -29.78
N PHE A 25 7.46 10.21 -29.90
CA PHE A 25 8.87 10.41 -30.26
C PHE A 25 9.66 11.29 -29.27
N LYS A 26 9.46 11.09 -27.95
CA LYS A 26 10.14 11.88 -26.88
C LYS A 26 11.66 11.74 -26.81
N THR A 27 12.23 10.60 -27.22
CA THR A 27 13.67 10.32 -27.12
C THR A 27 14.23 9.73 -28.42
N ARG A 28 15.52 9.97 -28.68
CA ARG A 28 16.24 9.56 -29.91
C ARG A 28 16.10 8.07 -30.30
N PRO A 29 16.05 7.09 -29.39
CA PRO A 29 15.82 5.68 -29.76
C PRO A 29 14.39 5.38 -30.25
N HIS A 30 13.38 6.21 -29.98
CA HIS A 30 12.01 5.98 -30.47
C HIS A 30 11.83 6.27 -31.98
N LEU A 31 12.81 6.92 -32.62
CA LEU A 31 12.80 7.14 -34.07
C LEU A 31 12.91 5.82 -34.86
N THR A 32 13.49 4.77 -34.30
CA THR A 32 13.56 3.46 -34.98
C THR A 32 12.19 2.77 -35.06
N SER A 33 11.23 3.12 -34.18
CA SER A 33 9.83 2.64 -34.23
C SER A 33 8.93 3.46 -35.15
N ALA A 34 9.44 4.49 -35.83
CA ALA A 34 8.64 5.33 -36.73
C ALA A 34 8.07 4.55 -37.93
N SER A 35 8.84 3.60 -38.47
CA SER A 35 8.39 2.76 -39.59
C SER A 35 7.26 1.81 -39.18
N SER A 36 7.32 1.23 -37.98
CA SER A 36 6.25 0.38 -37.44
C SER A 36 4.99 1.18 -37.13
N LEU A 37 5.11 2.41 -36.62
CA LEU A 37 3.97 3.28 -36.35
C LEU A 37 3.31 3.72 -37.67
N ALA A 38 4.10 4.07 -38.69
CA ALA A 38 3.58 4.40 -40.01
C ALA A 38 2.88 3.21 -40.68
N ALA A 39 3.39 1.98 -40.50
CA ALA A 39 2.73 0.78 -40.99
C ALA A 39 1.39 0.53 -40.28
N LYS A 40 1.35 0.73 -38.95
CA LYS A 40 0.11 0.62 -38.17
C LYS A 40 -0.94 1.65 -38.57
N LEU A 41 -0.56 2.93 -38.66
CA LEU A 41 -1.45 3.99 -39.10
C LEU A 41 -1.97 3.77 -40.52
N ARG A 42 -1.13 3.23 -41.43
CA ARG A 42 -1.59 2.84 -42.77
C ARG A 42 -2.61 1.72 -42.73
N SER A 43 -2.40 0.71 -41.88
CA SER A 43 -3.39 -0.37 -41.67
C SER A 43 -4.71 0.20 -41.17
N ASP A 44 -4.67 1.02 -40.11
CA ASP A 44 -5.86 1.61 -39.50
C ASP A 44 -6.61 2.54 -40.49
N CYS A 45 -5.88 3.28 -41.34
CA CYS A 45 -6.48 4.07 -42.42
C CYS A 45 -7.11 3.19 -43.50
N CYS A 46 -6.47 2.08 -43.90
CA CYS A 46 -7.04 1.16 -44.87
C CYS A 46 -8.32 0.47 -44.35
N ASP A 47 -8.32 0.09 -43.07
CA ASP A 47 -9.50 -0.51 -42.42
C ASP A 47 -10.64 0.51 -42.34
N SER A 48 -10.33 1.74 -41.94
CA SER A 48 -11.31 2.84 -41.89
C SER A 48 -11.87 3.20 -43.27
N GLU A 49 -11.03 3.18 -44.32
CA GLU A 49 -11.46 3.41 -45.69
C GLU A 49 -12.33 2.25 -46.21
N GLY A 50 -12.02 1.02 -45.82
CA GLY A 50 -12.85 -0.17 -46.04
C GLY A 50 -14.23 -0.01 -45.41
N ASP A 51 -14.31 0.35 -44.14
CA ASP A 51 -15.56 0.61 -43.42
C ASP A 51 -16.38 1.74 -44.05
N LEU A 52 -15.71 2.79 -44.55
CA LEU A 52 -16.38 3.93 -45.20
C LEU A 52 -16.95 3.54 -46.57
N ILE A 53 -16.25 2.71 -47.33
CA ILE A 53 -16.76 2.11 -48.57
C ILE A 53 -17.95 1.19 -48.26
N ASP A 54 -17.87 0.37 -47.21
CA ASP A 54 -18.93 -0.54 -46.79
C ASP A 54 -20.17 0.23 -46.30
N LEU A 55 -19.98 1.34 -45.59
CA LEU A 55 -21.04 2.27 -45.22
C LEU A 55 -21.65 2.94 -46.47
N LYS A 56 -20.82 3.38 -47.42
CA LYS A 56 -21.28 4.02 -48.66
C LYS A 56 -22.08 3.05 -49.52
N THR A 57 -21.67 1.79 -49.62
CA THR A 57 -22.40 0.76 -50.36
C THR A 57 -23.72 0.42 -49.66
N LYS A 58 -23.72 0.28 -48.33
CA LYS A 58 -24.96 0.12 -47.54
C LYS A 58 -25.90 1.30 -47.73
N LEU A 59 -25.41 2.53 -47.62
CA LEU A 59 -26.21 3.75 -47.87
C LEU A 59 -26.73 3.80 -49.30
N SER A 60 -25.92 3.46 -50.30
CA SER A 60 -26.36 3.41 -51.70
C SER A 60 -27.43 2.35 -51.92
N SER A 61 -27.31 1.19 -51.27
CA SER A 61 -28.33 0.14 -51.32
C SER A 61 -29.64 0.58 -50.66
N LEU A 62 -29.56 1.24 -49.50
CA LEU A 62 -30.71 1.82 -48.81
C LEU A 62 -31.33 2.96 -49.61
N LEU A 63 -30.54 3.78 -50.30
CA LEU A 63 -31.04 4.81 -51.21
C LEU A 63 -31.73 4.20 -52.42
N SER A 64 -31.21 3.10 -52.97
CA SER A 64 -31.84 2.38 -54.07
C SER A 64 -33.16 1.73 -53.65
N LEU A 65 -33.22 1.20 -52.42
CA LEU A 65 -34.46 0.68 -51.84
C LEU A 65 -35.45 1.81 -51.57
N TRP A 66 -34.99 2.93 -51.03
CA TRP A 66 -35.83 4.10 -50.77
C TRP A 66 -36.35 4.73 -52.06
N THR A 67 -35.54 4.82 -53.11
CA THR A 67 -35.99 5.31 -54.42
C THR A 67 -36.95 4.32 -55.08
N SER A 68 -36.75 3.00 -54.95
CA SER A 68 -37.74 2.02 -55.40
C SER A 68 -39.07 2.17 -54.66
N LEU A 69 -39.03 2.30 -53.33
CA LEU A 69 -40.22 2.49 -52.50
C LEU A 69 -40.89 3.84 -52.77
N SER A 70 -40.10 4.89 -53.02
CA SER A 70 -40.59 6.21 -53.38
C SER A 70 -41.22 6.23 -54.77
N ASN A 71 -40.68 5.49 -55.72
CA ASN A 71 -41.28 5.32 -57.05
C ASN A 71 -42.56 4.49 -56.95
N ASP A 72 -42.58 3.43 -56.15
CA ASP A 72 -43.79 2.63 -55.90
C ASP A 72 -44.89 3.46 -55.21
N VAL A 73 -44.50 4.35 -54.29
CA VAL A 73 -45.41 5.31 -53.63
C VAL A 73 -45.82 6.43 -54.59
N SER A 74 -44.93 6.90 -55.47
CA SER A 74 -45.26 7.86 -56.52
C SER A 74 -46.24 7.27 -57.54
N ASP A 75 -46.05 6.02 -57.97
CA ASP A 75 -46.96 5.30 -58.87
C ASP A 75 -48.33 5.04 -58.19
N LEU A 76 -48.33 4.78 -56.88
CA LEU A 76 -49.55 4.69 -56.07
C LEU A 76 -50.25 6.05 -55.94
N LEU A 77 -49.50 7.13 -55.76
CA LEU A 77 -50.02 8.49 -55.68
C LEU A 77 -50.52 8.98 -57.04
N ASP A 78 -49.82 8.70 -58.14
CA ASP A 78 -50.24 9.00 -59.52
C ASP A 78 -51.51 8.21 -59.90
N ARG A 79 -51.65 6.97 -59.39
CA ARG A 79 -52.91 6.21 -59.50
C ARG A 79 -54.05 6.85 -58.70
N ILE A 80 -53.76 7.40 -57.52
CA ILE A 80 -54.75 8.11 -56.70
C ILE A 80 -55.11 9.47 -57.31
N ASP A 81 -54.15 10.18 -57.91
CA ASP A 81 -54.36 11.46 -58.61
C ASP A 81 -55.13 11.27 -59.93
N SER A 82 -54.91 10.14 -60.61
CA SER A 82 -55.71 9.72 -61.77
C SER A 82 -57.15 9.36 -61.40
N ASP A 83 -57.39 8.80 -60.21
CA ASP A 83 -58.72 8.48 -59.68
C ASP A 83 -59.46 9.72 -59.10
N LEU A 84 -58.78 10.85 -58.90
CA LEU A 84 -59.32 12.07 -58.28
C LEU A 84 -59.52 13.26 -59.23
N CYS A 85 -59.36 13.08 -60.55
CA CYS A 85 -59.58 14.15 -61.53
C CYS A 85 -61.08 14.52 -61.71
N PHE A 86 -61.61 15.37 -60.83
CA PHE A 86 -62.62 16.38 -61.19
C PHE A 86 -61.91 17.71 -61.53
N SER A 87 -62.40 18.32 -62.61
CA SER A 87 -61.84 19.45 -63.37
C SER A 87 -61.43 20.73 -62.59
N PRO A 88 -60.63 21.61 -63.25
CA PRO A 88 -59.66 22.52 -62.65
C PRO A 88 -60.16 23.94 -62.47
N ASP A 89 -59.56 24.69 -61.54
CA ASP A 89 -59.23 26.11 -61.76
C ASP A 89 -58.33 26.63 -60.63
N GLY A 90 -57.26 27.34 -61.01
CA GLY A 90 -56.43 28.11 -60.08
C GLY A 90 -54.94 27.80 -60.16
N TYR A 91 -54.27 28.40 -61.14
CA TYR A 91 -52.82 28.53 -61.16
C TYR A 91 -52.35 29.33 -59.93
N GLU A 92 -51.67 28.70 -58.99
CA GLU A 92 -50.64 29.37 -58.17
C GLU A 92 -49.31 28.66 -58.40
N GLU A 93 -48.32 29.44 -58.84
CA GLU A 93 -46.93 29.02 -58.98
C GLU A 93 -46.45 28.37 -57.68
N VAL A 94 -45.91 27.16 -57.78
CA VAL A 94 -45.26 26.47 -56.66
C VAL A 94 -44.03 27.29 -56.26
N ASP A 95 -44.19 28.08 -55.21
CA ASP A 95 -43.11 28.83 -54.56
C ASP A 95 -42.05 27.85 -54.05
N PHE A 96 -40.95 27.72 -54.78
CA PHE A 96 -39.81 26.87 -54.41
C PHE A 96 -39.25 27.20 -53.02
N GLY A 97 -39.44 28.43 -52.53
CA GLY A 97 -39.09 28.83 -51.16
C GLY A 97 -40.01 28.26 -50.07
N ARG A 98 -41.18 27.73 -50.44
CA ARG A 98 -42.10 27.00 -49.55
C ARG A 98 -41.76 25.50 -49.50
N VAL A 99 -41.34 24.93 -50.63
CA VAL A 99 -40.87 23.52 -50.72
C VAL A 99 -39.53 23.33 -49.99
N GLU A 100 -38.59 24.27 -50.13
CA GLU A 100 -37.32 24.25 -49.39
C GLU A 100 -37.54 24.41 -47.87
N ARG A 101 -38.52 25.22 -47.46
CA ARG A 101 -38.95 25.33 -46.05
C ARG A 101 -39.59 24.04 -45.54
N ALA A 102 -40.45 23.43 -46.35
CA ALA A 102 -41.09 22.16 -46.02
C ALA A 102 -40.06 21.03 -45.85
N LEU A 103 -39.05 20.95 -46.72
CA LEU A 103 -38.03 19.89 -46.68
C LEU A 103 -36.93 20.13 -45.62
N CYS A 104 -36.47 21.38 -45.43
CA CYS A 104 -35.36 21.70 -44.53
C CYS A 104 -35.80 22.04 -43.11
N VAL A 105 -37.06 22.45 -42.89
CA VAL A 105 -37.57 22.89 -41.57
C VAL A 105 -38.75 22.05 -41.12
N GLU A 106 -39.79 21.88 -41.94
CA GLU A 106 -41.01 21.18 -41.50
C GLU A 106 -40.84 19.65 -41.46
N LEU A 107 -40.10 19.05 -42.40
CA LEU A 107 -39.84 17.61 -42.44
C LEU A 107 -38.97 17.15 -41.25
N PRO A 108 -37.88 17.84 -40.86
CA PRO A 108 -37.14 17.50 -39.65
C PRO A 108 -37.95 17.72 -38.37
N LEU A 109 -38.82 18.75 -38.32
CA LEU A 109 -39.74 18.96 -37.20
C LEU A 109 -40.79 17.84 -37.12
N LEU A 110 -41.35 17.42 -38.25
CA LEU A 110 -42.29 16.31 -38.31
C LEU A 110 -41.59 14.99 -37.96
N ALA A 111 -40.37 14.75 -38.45
CA ALA A 111 -39.57 13.59 -38.08
C ALA A 111 -39.24 13.58 -36.59
N LYS A 112 -38.99 14.75 -35.99
CA LYS A 112 -38.80 14.90 -34.54
C LYS A 112 -40.09 14.59 -33.77
N GLU A 113 -41.24 15.06 -34.24
CA GLU A 113 -42.54 14.74 -33.63
C GLU A 113 -42.93 13.28 -33.81
N VAL A 114 -42.69 12.67 -34.98
CA VAL A 114 -42.91 11.24 -35.23
C VAL A 114 -41.98 10.40 -34.35
N ARG A 115 -40.71 10.79 -34.21
CA ARG A 115 -39.78 10.15 -33.27
C ARG A 115 -40.26 10.28 -31.83
N ARG A 116 -40.81 11.44 -31.45
CA ARG A 116 -41.38 11.65 -30.10
C ARG A 116 -42.60 10.75 -29.88
N VAL A 117 -43.52 10.68 -30.84
CA VAL A 117 -44.68 9.79 -30.79
C VAL A 117 -44.26 8.33 -30.70
N GLU A 118 -43.29 7.90 -31.50
CA GLU A 118 -42.76 6.53 -31.46
C GLU A 118 -42.08 6.22 -30.12
N THR A 119 -41.35 7.18 -29.53
CA THR A 119 -40.79 6.98 -28.18
C THR A 119 -41.87 6.87 -27.10
N VAL A 120 -42.96 7.63 -27.21
CA VAL A 120 -44.10 7.54 -26.28
C VAL A 120 -44.83 6.21 -26.47
N ARG A 121 -45.05 5.78 -27.71
CA ARG A 121 -45.66 4.48 -28.01
C ARG A 121 -44.83 3.34 -27.42
N SER A 122 -43.52 3.32 -27.70
CA SER A 122 -42.60 2.32 -27.16
C SER A 122 -42.57 2.33 -25.62
N TYR A 123 -42.66 3.50 -24.99
CA TYR A 123 -42.77 3.64 -23.53
C TYR A 123 -44.06 3.00 -23.00
N VAL A 124 -45.22 3.31 -23.61
CA VAL A 124 -46.53 2.76 -23.18
C VAL A 124 -46.60 1.26 -23.40
N GLU A 125 -46.16 0.74 -24.56
CA GLU A 125 -46.13 -0.70 -24.83
C GLU A 125 -45.24 -1.46 -23.83
N THR A 126 -44.07 -0.89 -23.49
CA THR A 126 -43.16 -1.48 -22.51
C THR A 126 -43.72 -1.40 -21.10
N ALA A 127 -44.35 -0.29 -20.72
CA ALA A 127 -44.99 -0.11 -19.42
C ALA A 127 -46.17 -1.07 -19.23
N LEU A 128 -47.02 -1.26 -20.24
CA LEU A 128 -48.12 -2.23 -20.20
C LEU A 128 -47.62 -3.67 -20.08
N ARG A 129 -46.54 -4.01 -20.80
CA ARG A 129 -45.90 -5.32 -20.67
C ARG A 129 -45.35 -5.54 -19.26
N LEU A 130 -44.66 -4.55 -18.68
CA LEU A 130 -44.15 -4.63 -17.31
C LEU A 130 -45.29 -4.72 -16.29
N GLU A 131 -46.39 -3.98 -16.48
CA GLU A 131 -47.58 -4.06 -15.63
C GLU A 131 -48.15 -5.47 -15.59
N SER A 132 -48.29 -6.12 -16.76
CA SER A 132 -48.78 -7.51 -16.81
C SER A 132 -47.85 -8.49 -16.09
N LEU A 133 -46.54 -8.37 -16.28
CA LEU A 133 -45.56 -9.27 -15.66
C LEU A 133 -45.46 -9.07 -14.14
N VAL A 134 -45.58 -7.82 -13.67
CA VAL A 134 -45.62 -7.50 -12.24
C VAL A 134 -46.93 -7.99 -11.63
N GLY A 135 -48.05 -7.89 -12.35
CA GLY A 135 -49.33 -8.50 -11.96
C GLY A 135 -49.21 -10.01 -11.78
N ASP A 136 -48.65 -10.72 -12.76
CA ASP A 136 -48.41 -12.17 -12.69
C ASP A 136 -47.54 -12.55 -11.47
N LEU A 137 -46.53 -11.73 -11.15
CA LEU A 137 -45.67 -11.91 -9.97
C LEU A 137 -46.44 -11.70 -8.66
N GLU A 138 -47.21 -10.62 -8.56
CA GLU A 138 -48.02 -10.31 -7.38
C GLU A 138 -49.06 -11.42 -7.14
N ASP A 139 -49.77 -11.86 -8.18
CA ASP A 139 -50.75 -12.95 -8.11
C ASP A 139 -50.13 -14.27 -7.66
N ALA A 140 -48.96 -14.64 -8.22
CA ALA A 140 -48.22 -15.82 -7.80
C ALA A 140 -47.81 -15.74 -6.31
N ALA A 141 -47.36 -14.57 -5.84
CA ALA A 141 -47.00 -14.38 -4.45
C ALA A 141 -48.20 -14.42 -3.49
N TYR A 142 -49.32 -13.79 -3.85
CA TYR A 142 -50.55 -13.80 -3.05
C TYR A 142 -51.18 -15.20 -2.99
N SER A 143 -51.12 -15.97 -4.09
CA SER A 143 -51.61 -17.35 -4.10
C SER A 143 -50.84 -18.23 -3.11
N SER A 144 -49.52 -18.10 -3.03
CA SER A 144 -48.67 -18.79 -2.06
C SER A 144 -49.01 -18.42 -0.60
N LEU A 145 -49.29 -17.14 -0.33
CA LEU A 145 -49.62 -16.65 1.01
C LEU A 145 -51.03 -17.09 1.47
N SER A 146 -52.00 -17.07 0.56
CA SER A 146 -53.39 -17.46 0.84
C SER A 146 -53.54 -18.94 1.21
N GLN A 147 -52.72 -19.80 0.59
CA GLN A 147 -52.67 -21.24 0.90
C GLN A 147 -52.12 -21.50 2.30
N ASN A 148 -51.16 -20.70 2.77
CA ASN A 148 -50.65 -20.83 4.14
C ASN A 148 -51.69 -20.47 5.20
N MET A 149 -52.47 -19.40 5.01
CA MET A 149 -53.55 -19.09 5.96
C MET A 149 -54.57 -20.23 6.07
N ARG A 150 -54.86 -20.93 4.97
CA ARG A 150 -55.73 -22.12 4.97
C ARG A 150 -55.09 -23.33 5.66
N ALA A 151 -53.79 -23.52 5.50
CA ALA A 151 -53.05 -24.61 6.15
C ALA A 151 -52.92 -24.41 7.67
N THR A 152 -52.79 -23.17 8.17
CA THR A 152 -52.78 -22.92 9.63
C THR A 152 -54.15 -23.15 10.29
N LEU A 153 -55.24 -23.08 9.52
CA LEU A 153 -56.61 -23.34 9.96
C LEU A 153 -57.00 -24.83 9.91
N SER A 154 -56.20 -25.67 9.24
CA SER A 154 -56.42 -27.10 9.10
C SER A 154 -55.17 -27.87 9.52
N ASN A 155 -55.19 -28.50 10.70
CA ASN A 155 -54.04 -29.20 11.33
C ASN A 155 -53.53 -30.45 10.56
N ALA A 156 -53.50 -30.45 9.23
CA ALA A 156 -52.99 -31.53 8.39
C ALA A 156 -52.11 -30.96 7.27
N SER A 157 -50.82 -30.77 7.54
CA SER A 157 -49.79 -30.59 6.52
C SER A 157 -49.55 -31.92 5.81
N THR A 158 -50.37 -32.22 4.80
CA THR A 158 -50.13 -33.35 3.90
C THR A 158 -49.00 -33.02 2.92
N PRO A 159 -48.22 -34.00 2.43
CA PRO A 159 -47.11 -33.79 1.49
C PRO A 159 -47.52 -33.12 0.16
N ILE A 160 -48.82 -33.16 -0.18
CA ILE A 160 -49.40 -32.52 -1.36
C ILE A 160 -49.40 -30.98 -1.25
N ASP A 161 -49.49 -30.44 -0.02
CA ASP A 161 -49.56 -28.99 0.24
C ASP A 161 -48.20 -28.28 0.14
N ILE A 162 -47.09 -29.04 0.23
CA ILE A 162 -45.72 -28.49 0.05
C ILE A 162 -45.41 -28.38 -1.46
N GLY A 163 -45.87 -29.32 -2.27
CA GLY A 163 -45.65 -29.33 -3.72
C GLY A 163 -46.30 -28.14 -4.43
N SER A 164 -47.56 -27.81 -4.10
CA SER A 164 -48.28 -26.68 -4.71
C SER A 164 -47.70 -25.31 -4.32
N LYS A 165 -47.19 -25.17 -3.09
CA LYS A 165 -46.52 -23.93 -2.63
C LYS A 165 -45.21 -23.71 -3.37
N GLN A 166 -44.44 -24.78 -3.56
CA GLN A 166 -43.19 -24.77 -4.31
C GLN A 166 -43.40 -24.43 -5.79
N GLU A 167 -44.51 -24.89 -6.38
CA GLU A 167 -44.90 -24.57 -7.76
C GLU A 167 -45.25 -23.09 -7.94
N ASN A 168 -46.01 -22.51 -6.99
CA ASN A 168 -46.31 -21.07 -6.99
C ASN A 168 -45.05 -20.20 -6.82
N LEU A 169 -44.09 -20.63 -6.00
CA LEU A 169 -42.79 -19.96 -5.86
C LEU A 169 -41.98 -20.00 -7.17
N LEU A 170 -42.00 -21.12 -7.89
CA LEU A 170 -41.34 -21.26 -9.19
C LEU A 170 -41.97 -20.36 -10.27
N LEU A 171 -43.30 -20.23 -10.25
CA LEU A 171 -44.01 -19.29 -11.14
C LEU A 171 -43.62 -17.84 -10.85
N ALA A 172 -43.55 -17.46 -9.58
CA ALA A 172 -43.07 -16.13 -9.17
C ALA A 172 -41.63 -15.87 -9.63
N ILE A 173 -40.72 -16.82 -9.45
CA ILE A 173 -39.32 -16.73 -9.91
C ILE A 173 -39.23 -16.56 -11.44
N LYS A 174 -40.07 -17.28 -12.20
CA LYS A 174 -40.13 -17.16 -13.67
C LYS A 174 -40.64 -15.78 -14.12
N ALA A 175 -41.67 -15.25 -13.45
CA ALA A 175 -42.18 -13.91 -13.70
C ALA A 175 -41.10 -12.86 -13.40
N MET A 176 -40.41 -12.96 -12.27
CA MET A 176 -39.29 -12.09 -11.90
C MET A 176 -38.16 -12.09 -12.93
N LYS A 177 -37.74 -13.28 -13.40
CA LYS A 177 -36.71 -13.38 -14.43
C LYS A 177 -37.13 -12.66 -15.72
N SER A 178 -38.40 -12.82 -16.11
CA SER A 178 -38.95 -12.17 -17.30
C SER A 178 -39.02 -10.64 -17.15
N ILE A 179 -39.32 -10.14 -15.95
CA ILE A 179 -39.26 -8.71 -15.61
C ILE A 179 -37.81 -8.21 -15.75
N GLU A 180 -36.86 -8.90 -15.13
CA GLU A 180 -35.45 -8.48 -15.13
C GLU A 180 -34.85 -8.47 -16.56
N GLU A 181 -35.18 -9.45 -17.40
CA GLU A 181 -34.78 -9.46 -18.82
C GLU A 181 -35.29 -8.24 -19.61
N VAL A 182 -36.46 -7.71 -19.25
CA VAL A 182 -37.02 -6.49 -19.85
C VAL A 182 -36.34 -5.25 -19.27
N LEU A 183 -36.11 -5.19 -17.96
CA LEU A 183 -35.46 -4.06 -17.29
C LEU A 183 -34.01 -3.87 -17.76
N VAL A 184 -33.22 -4.94 -17.90
CA VAL A 184 -31.85 -4.87 -18.43
C VAL A 184 -31.82 -4.30 -19.85
N ARG A 185 -32.77 -4.69 -20.71
CA ARG A 185 -32.89 -4.11 -22.07
C ARG A 185 -33.23 -2.62 -22.03
N ILE A 186 -34.08 -2.18 -21.10
CA ILE A 186 -34.42 -0.76 -20.94
C ILE A 186 -33.21 0.03 -20.46
N THR A 187 -32.47 -0.46 -19.46
CA THR A 187 -31.25 0.18 -18.97
C THR A 187 -30.23 0.41 -20.08
N ASN A 188 -30.01 -0.59 -20.94
CA ASN A 188 -29.03 -0.49 -22.04
C ASN A 188 -29.51 0.38 -23.21
N CYS A 189 -30.80 0.34 -23.55
CA CYS A 189 -31.32 1.02 -24.75
C CYS A 189 -31.88 2.41 -24.48
N ARG A 190 -32.35 2.70 -23.26
CA ARG A 190 -33.13 3.89 -22.89
C ARG A 190 -32.86 4.33 -21.44
N PRO A 191 -31.66 4.87 -21.12
CA PRO A 191 -31.29 5.25 -19.75
C PRO A 191 -32.15 6.39 -19.14
N GLN A 192 -32.92 7.11 -19.96
CA GLN A 192 -33.78 8.21 -19.52
C GLN A 192 -35.08 7.74 -18.83
N TRP A 193 -35.40 6.45 -18.85
CA TRP A 193 -36.65 5.89 -18.30
C TRP A 193 -36.53 5.49 -16.81
N THR A 194 -35.78 6.26 -16.02
CA THR A 194 -35.47 5.95 -14.60
C THR A 194 -36.72 5.85 -13.72
N HIS A 195 -37.74 6.69 -13.94
CA HIS A 195 -38.99 6.65 -13.18
C HIS A 195 -39.77 5.35 -13.38
N LEU A 196 -39.76 4.79 -14.59
CA LEU A 196 -40.38 3.51 -14.89
C LEU A 196 -39.63 2.36 -14.20
N LEU A 197 -38.30 2.37 -14.27
CA LEU A 197 -37.44 1.40 -13.59
C LEU A 197 -37.69 1.42 -12.07
N ASN A 198 -37.69 2.61 -11.45
CA ASN A 198 -37.91 2.78 -10.02
C ASN A 198 -39.32 2.35 -9.58
N ALA A 199 -40.35 2.59 -10.40
CA ALA A 199 -41.73 2.20 -10.09
C ALA A 199 -41.92 0.68 -10.11
N VAL A 200 -41.38 0.01 -11.14
CA VAL A 200 -41.38 -1.46 -11.23
C VAL A 200 -40.55 -2.06 -10.11
N ASP A 201 -39.37 -1.49 -9.85
CA ASP A 201 -38.51 -1.99 -8.80
C ASP A 201 -39.19 -1.88 -7.43
N SER A 202 -39.79 -0.73 -7.07
CA SER A 202 -40.51 -0.59 -5.80
C SER A 202 -41.62 -1.65 -5.60
N ARG A 203 -42.32 -2.06 -6.66
CA ARG A 203 -43.35 -3.12 -6.59
C ARG A 203 -42.73 -4.49 -6.41
N VAL A 204 -41.72 -4.83 -7.21
CA VAL A 204 -41.02 -6.12 -7.09
C VAL A 204 -40.36 -6.27 -5.72
N ASP A 205 -39.79 -5.20 -5.15
CA ASP A 205 -39.18 -5.22 -3.81
C ASP A 205 -40.22 -5.48 -2.70
N LYS A 206 -41.42 -4.90 -2.83
CA LYS A 206 -42.54 -5.20 -1.92
C LYS A 206 -42.95 -6.67 -2.00
N THR A 207 -43.02 -7.24 -3.20
CA THR A 207 -43.36 -8.65 -3.39
C THR A 207 -42.25 -9.58 -2.89
N LEU A 208 -40.98 -9.22 -3.12
CA LEU A 208 -39.82 -9.93 -2.58
C LEU A 208 -39.77 -9.93 -1.05
N CYS A 209 -40.15 -8.82 -0.40
CA CYS A 209 -40.28 -8.75 1.06
C CYS A 209 -41.27 -9.79 1.62
N LEU A 210 -42.26 -10.24 0.83
CA LEU A 210 -43.22 -11.28 1.21
C LEU A 210 -42.72 -12.68 0.82
N LEU A 211 -42.21 -12.84 -0.40
CA LEU A 211 -41.75 -14.13 -0.93
C LEU A 211 -40.52 -14.68 -0.20
N ARG A 212 -39.55 -13.82 0.15
CA ARG A 212 -38.29 -14.26 0.75
C ARG A 212 -38.46 -14.92 2.12
N PRO A 213 -39.13 -14.31 3.12
CA PRO A 213 -39.38 -14.97 4.39
C PRO A 213 -40.16 -16.28 4.23
N GLN A 214 -41.09 -16.31 3.28
CA GLN A 214 -41.89 -17.50 2.99
C GLN A 214 -41.04 -18.66 2.46
N ALA A 215 -40.22 -18.42 1.44
CA ALA A 215 -39.33 -19.43 0.88
C ALA A 215 -38.33 -19.98 1.92
N ILE A 216 -37.84 -19.12 2.81
CA ILE A 216 -36.96 -19.52 3.92
C ILE A 216 -37.71 -20.41 4.93
N MET A 217 -38.95 -20.06 5.29
CA MET A 217 -39.75 -20.89 6.20
C MET A 217 -40.05 -22.27 5.61
N ASP A 218 -40.39 -22.33 4.32
CA ASP A 218 -40.66 -23.60 3.63
C ASP A 218 -39.39 -24.47 3.57
N HIS A 219 -38.23 -23.86 3.30
CA HIS A 219 -36.94 -24.56 3.36
C HIS A 219 -36.62 -25.09 4.76
N ARG A 220 -36.84 -24.29 5.80
CA ARG A 220 -36.67 -24.73 7.21
C ARG A 220 -37.60 -25.89 7.56
N ALA A 221 -38.83 -25.90 7.06
CA ALA A 221 -39.76 -27.01 7.28
C ALA A 221 -39.23 -28.31 6.65
N VAL A 222 -38.69 -28.24 5.42
CA VAL A 222 -38.00 -29.37 4.77
C VAL A 222 -36.80 -29.84 5.58
N LEU A 223 -35.93 -28.93 6.03
CA LEU A 223 -34.78 -29.26 6.89
C LEU A 223 -35.20 -29.96 8.19
N SER A 224 -36.27 -29.49 8.83
CA SER A 224 -36.78 -30.10 10.06
C SER A 224 -37.29 -31.53 9.83
N SER A 225 -37.90 -31.81 8.67
CA SER A 225 -38.37 -33.15 8.28
C SER A 225 -37.24 -34.16 8.02
N LEU A 226 -36.03 -33.64 7.75
CA LEU A 226 -34.79 -34.41 7.57
C LEU A 226 -34.06 -34.69 8.90
N GLY A 227 -34.55 -34.13 10.02
CA GLY A 227 -33.88 -34.24 11.31
C GLY A 227 -32.70 -33.26 11.47
N TRP A 228 -32.62 -32.23 10.63
CA TRP A 228 -31.66 -31.14 10.80
C TRP A 228 -32.16 -30.17 11.89
N PRO A 229 -31.28 -29.65 12.77
CA PRO A 229 -29.83 -29.84 12.82
C PRO A 229 -29.42 -31.15 13.52
N PRO A 230 -28.21 -31.69 13.24
CA PRO A 230 -27.67 -32.89 13.89
C PRO A 230 -27.32 -32.65 15.37
N GLN A 231 -27.29 -33.71 16.17
CA GLN A 231 -26.85 -33.61 17.56
C GLN A 231 -25.37 -33.19 17.61
N LEU A 232 -25.03 -32.22 18.48
CA LEU A 232 -23.66 -31.71 18.61
C LEU A 232 -22.74 -32.64 19.44
N SER A 233 -23.32 -33.64 20.11
CA SER A 233 -22.62 -34.66 20.90
C SER A 233 -23.25 -36.03 20.64
N ALA A 234 -22.43 -37.06 20.41
CA ALA A 234 -22.90 -38.44 20.39
C ALA A 234 -23.26 -38.86 21.82
N SER A 235 -24.54 -38.98 22.14
CA SER A 235 -24.94 -39.64 23.38
C SER A 235 -24.81 -41.16 23.21
N ASN A 236 -23.82 -41.74 23.90
CA ASN A 236 -23.66 -43.15 24.25
C ASN A 236 -24.07 -44.19 23.18
N LEU A 237 -23.10 -44.73 22.44
CA LEU A 237 -23.20 -46.12 21.98
C LEU A 237 -21.81 -46.78 21.98
N ASP A 238 -21.76 -47.95 22.61
CA ASP A 238 -20.62 -48.82 22.78
C ASP A 238 -19.86 -49.14 21.48
N ASN A 239 -18.57 -49.42 21.66
CA ASN A 239 -17.63 -50.03 20.71
C ASN A 239 -17.03 -49.16 19.58
N GLY A 240 -15.88 -48.57 19.88
CA GLY A 240 -14.61 -49.01 19.25
C GLY A 240 -14.41 -48.79 17.74
N LYS A 241 -15.21 -47.97 17.08
CA LYS A 241 -14.92 -47.43 15.73
C LYS A 241 -15.24 -45.95 15.75
N ASN A 242 -14.35 -45.13 15.17
CA ASN A 242 -14.51 -43.70 15.01
C ASN A 242 -15.87 -43.39 14.36
N SER A 243 -16.89 -43.13 15.18
CA SER A 243 -18.24 -42.84 14.71
C SER A 243 -18.28 -41.36 14.35
N GLU A 244 -18.01 -41.06 13.08
CA GLU A 244 -18.39 -39.79 12.46
C GLU A 244 -19.84 -39.48 12.83
N LEU A 245 -20.10 -38.24 13.26
CA LEU A 245 -21.45 -37.77 13.54
C LEU A 245 -22.28 -37.98 12.27
N PRO A 246 -23.39 -38.74 12.30
CA PRO A 246 -24.14 -39.04 11.09
C PRO A 246 -24.67 -37.72 10.51
N ASN A 247 -24.16 -37.33 9.34
CA ASN A 247 -24.63 -36.15 8.63
C ASN A 247 -26.02 -36.46 8.02
N PRO A 248 -27.11 -35.84 8.51
CA PRO A 248 -28.46 -36.11 8.01
C PRO A 248 -28.62 -35.77 6.53
N LEU A 249 -27.78 -34.88 5.99
CA LEU A 249 -27.78 -34.53 4.57
C LEU A 249 -27.24 -35.66 3.68
N VAL A 250 -26.25 -36.43 4.15
CA VAL A 250 -25.67 -37.55 3.39
C VAL A 250 -26.62 -38.76 3.39
N LEU A 251 -27.45 -38.88 4.42
CA LEU A 251 -28.40 -39.99 4.60
C LEU A 251 -29.73 -39.80 3.84
N MET A 252 -29.88 -38.75 3.02
CA MET A 252 -31.11 -38.46 2.28
C MET A 252 -31.42 -39.52 1.21
N GLN A 253 -32.63 -40.10 1.23
CA GLN A 253 -33.10 -41.09 0.26
C GLN A 253 -34.49 -40.74 -0.32
N GLY A 254 -34.71 -41.10 -1.59
CA GLY A 254 -36.01 -41.00 -2.28
C GLY A 254 -36.58 -39.58 -2.37
N ASP A 255 -37.90 -39.46 -2.19
CA ASP A 255 -38.68 -38.23 -2.34
C ASP A 255 -38.16 -37.07 -1.47
N LYS A 256 -37.60 -37.35 -0.29
CA LYS A 256 -37.05 -36.32 0.61
C LYS A 256 -35.82 -35.63 0.01
N LYS A 257 -34.99 -36.36 -0.75
CA LYS A 257 -33.82 -35.80 -1.46
C LYS A 257 -34.27 -34.87 -2.58
N GLU A 258 -35.33 -35.25 -3.30
CA GLU A 258 -35.88 -34.45 -4.38
C GLU A 258 -36.54 -33.17 -3.86
N MET A 259 -37.33 -33.26 -2.78
CA MET A 259 -37.92 -32.10 -2.10
C MET A 259 -36.84 -31.12 -1.59
N TYR A 260 -35.77 -31.64 -0.98
CA TYR A 260 -34.64 -30.82 -0.54
C TYR A 260 -33.94 -30.14 -1.72
N ALA A 261 -33.60 -30.91 -2.77
CA ALA A 261 -32.94 -30.38 -3.96
C ALA A 261 -33.78 -29.30 -4.64
N GLN A 262 -35.10 -29.49 -4.76
CA GLN A 262 -36.00 -28.51 -5.35
C GLN A 262 -36.09 -27.24 -4.49
N SER A 263 -36.20 -27.38 -3.16
CA SER A 263 -36.19 -26.26 -2.22
C SER A 263 -34.87 -25.47 -2.27
N PHE A 264 -33.73 -26.17 -2.28
CA PHE A 264 -32.40 -25.57 -2.41
C PHE A 264 -32.26 -24.79 -3.73
N LEU A 265 -32.61 -25.41 -4.86
CA LEU A 265 -32.52 -24.76 -6.17
C LEU A 265 -33.41 -23.52 -6.27
N THR A 266 -34.61 -23.55 -5.69
CA THR A 266 -35.48 -22.37 -5.67
C THR A 266 -34.88 -21.21 -4.87
N LEU A 267 -34.32 -21.49 -3.69
CA LEU A 267 -33.65 -20.45 -2.90
C LEU A 267 -32.43 -19.87 -3.61
N CYS A 268 -31.60 -20.73 -4.22
CA CYS A 268 -30.46 -20.28 -5.02
C CYS A 268 -30.90 -19.41 -6.21
N SER A 269 -31.97 -19.79 -6.91
CA SER A 269 -32.49 -19.00 -8.03
C SER A 269 -33.07 -17.66 -7.60
N LEU A 270 -33.76 -17.61 -6.45
CA LEU A 270 -34.29 -16.37 -5.88
C LEU A 270 -33.16 -15.44 -5.42
N GLN A 271 -32.14 -15.99 -4.76
CA GLN A 271 -30.95 -15.24 -4.36
C GLN A 271 -30.18 -14.69 -5.56
N HIS A 272 -30.00 -15.49 -6.61
CA HIS A 272 -29.33 -15.05 -7.83
C HIS A 272 -30.06 -13.91 -8.52
N LEU A 273 -31.39 -13.98 -8.62
CA LEU A 273 -32.21 -12.89 -9.17
C LEU A 273 -32.14 -11.61 -8.32
N GLN A 274 -32.13 -11.75 -6.99
CA GLN A 274 -31.95 -10.60 -6.11
C GLN A 274 -30.57 -9.94 -6.32
N ALA A 275 -29.49 -10.73 -6.40
CA ALA A 275 -28.15 -10.21 -6.63
C ALA A 275 -27.99 -9.53 -8.01
N GLN A 276 -28.57 -10.12 -9.06
CA GLN A 276 -28.55 -9.53 -10.42
C GLN A 276 -29.25 -8.16 -10.44
N ARG A 277 -30.36 -8.04 -9.72
CA ARG A 277 -31.16 -6.82 -9.61
C ARG A 277 -30.43 -5.75 -8.78
N GLU A 278 -29.85 -6.11 -7.65
CA GLU A 278 -29.04 -5.19 -6.82
C GLU A 278 -27.87 -4.63 -7.64
N ALA A 279 -27.15 -5.46 -8.41
CA ALA A 279 -26.09 -5.01 -9.31
C ALA A 279 -26.59 -4.00 -10.37
N ARG A 280 -27.74 -4.26 -11.00
CA ARG A 280 -28.36 -3.31 -11.93
C ARG A 280 -28.74 -1.99 -11.26
N GLN A 281 -29.25 -2.03 -10.02
CA GLN A 281 -29.63 -0.84 -9.27
C GLN A 281 -28.41 -0.01 -8.86
N GLU A 282 -27.29 -0.65 -8.54
CA GLU A 282 -26.02 0.01 -8.29
C GLU A 282 -25.50 0.70 -9.56
N ASP A 283 -25.51 0.04 -10.71
CA ASP A 283 -25.11 0.63 -12.01
C ASP A 283 -25.91 1.89 -12.38
N LEU A 284 -27.18 1.97 -11.98
CA LEU A 284 -28.04 3.14 -12.20
C LEU A 284 -27.70 4.34 -11.27
N ASN A 285 -27.07 4.09 -10.12
CA ASN A 285 -26.75 5.10 -9.11
C ASN A 285 -25.30 5.63 -9.18
N ILE A 286 -24.43 5.01 -10.00
CA ILE A 286 -22.99 5.34 -10.12
C ILE A 286 -22.71 6.72 -10.76
N THR A 287 -23.73 7.48 -11.17
CA THR A 287 -23.51 8.82 -11.74
C THR A 287 -23.05 9.89 -10.74
N ASP A 288 -23.13 9.70 -9.41
CA ASP A 288 -22.86 10.81 -8.47
C ASP A 288 -21.85 10.59 -7.32
N ILE A 289 -21.32 9.39 -7.03
CA ILE A 289 -20.28 9.26 -5.97
C ILE A 289 -19.23 8.22 -6.35
N LYS A 290 -18.01 8.70 -6.67
CA LYS A 290 -16.80 7.88 -6.74
C LYS A 290 -16.35 7.50 -5.32
N GLU A 291 -16.99 6.51 -4.70
CA GLU A 291 -16.38 5.76 -3.60
C GLU A 291 -15.80 4.45 -4.15
N PRO A 292 -14.48 4.35 -4.40
CA PRO A 292 -13.86 3.16 -4.99
C PRO A 292 -13.80 1.96 -4.02
N CYS A 293 -14.14 2.13 -2.74
CA CYS A 293 -13.99 1.11 -1.69
C CYS A 293 -15.15 0.10 -1.59
N LYS A 294 -16.21 0.22 -2.40
CA LYS A 294 -17.28 -0.79 -2.51
C LYS A 294 -17.16 -1.64 -3.78
N LYS A 295 -15.95 -1.97 -4.24
CA LYS A 295 -15.80 -3.02 -5.25
C LYS A 295 -16.18 -4.37 -4.64
N THR A 296 -17.42 -4.80 -4.91
CA THR A 296 -17.92 -6.17 -5.02
C THR A 296 -17.00 -7.25 -4.44
N TYR A 297 -16.96 -7.33 -3.12
CA TYR A 297 -16.63 -8.59 -2.48
C TYR A 297 -17.66 -9.60 -2.98
N ILE A 298 -17.21 -10.65 -3.68
CA ILE A 298 -18.06 -11.80 -3.95
C ILE A 298 -18.47 -12.32 -2.58
N ASP A 299 -19.69 -12.00 -2.15
CA ASP A 299 -20.24 -12.57 -0.94
C ASP A 299 -20.49 -14.04 -1.24
N CYS A 300 -19.63 -14.90 -0.68
CA CYS A 300 -19.77 -16.35 -0.80
C CYS A 300 -20.99 -16.88 -0.02
N SER A 301 -21.79 -16.02 0.62
CA SER A 301 -23.01 -16.44 1.31
C SER A 301 -24.03 -17.04 0.34
N LEU A 302 -24.56 -18.18 0.75
CA LEU A 302 -25.74 -18.80 0.16
C LEU A 302 -26.82 -18.83 1.23
N TRP A 303 -28.03 -18.34 0.94
CA TRP A 303 -29.11 -18.37 1.92
C TRP A 303 -29.40 -19.79 2.40
N ALA A 304 -29.28 -20.77 1.52
CA ALA A 304 -29.45 -22.18 1.88
C ALA A 304 -28.38 -22.68 2.88
N THR A 305 -27.12 -22.25 2.76
CA THR A 305 -26.08 -22.61 3.74
C THR A 305 -26.24 -21.83 5.04
N ASP A 306 -26.64 -20.56 4.96
CA ASP A 306 -26.95 -19.75 6.14
C ASP A 306 -28.07 -20.36 6.97
N GLU A 307 -29.09 -20.95 6.33
CA GLU A 307 -30.17 -21.64 7.05
C GLU A 307 -29.77 -22.97 7.67
N LEU A 308 -28.83 -23.70 7.06
CA LEU A 308 -28.23 -24.87 7.68
C LEU A 308 -27.46 -24.47 8.95
N VAL A 309 -26.69 -23.39 8.88
CA VAL A 309 -25.90 -22.86 10.00
C VAL A 309 -26.80 -22.21 11.07
N SER A 310 -27.88 -21.53 10.70
CA SER A 310 -28.80 -20.88 11.65
C SER A 310 -29.40 -21.88 12.63
N ALA A 311 -29.77 -23.06 12.12
CA ALA A 311 -30.27 -24.17 12.92
C ALA A 311 -29.20 -24.69 13.90
N ILE A 312 -27.95 -24.84 13.45
CA ILE A 312 -26.82 -25.26 14.30
C ILE A 312 -26.50 -24.20 15.36
N SER A 313 -26.49 -22.92 14.98
CA SER A 313 -26.28 -21.77 15.85
C SER A 313 -27.21 -21.84 17.06
N SER A 314 -28.51 -22.10 16.83
CA SER A 314 -29.50 -22.18 17.91
C SER A 314 -29.19 -23.25 18.97
N ARG A 315 -28.48 -24.33 18.59
CA ARG A 315 -28.00 -25.36 19.52
C ARG A 315 -26.69 -24.96 20.19
N MET A 316 -25.78 -24.33 19.45
CA MET A 316 -24.51 -23.83 19.98
C MET A 316 -24.70 -22.70 21.00
N ASP A 317 -25.73 -21.85 20.84
CA ASP A 317 -26.04 -20.72 21.73
C ASP A 317 -26.13 -21.13 23.21
N LYS A 318 -26.64 -22.34 23.48
CA LYS A 318 -26.73 -22.91 24.84
C LYS A 318 -25.36 -23.20 25.46
N HIS A 319 -24.38 -23.54 24.63
CA HIS A 319 -22.99 -23.78 25.04
C HIS A 319 -22.22 -22.47 25.11
N PHE A 320 -22.38 -21.60 24.12
CA PHE A 320 -21.71 -20.29 24.07
C PHE A 320 -22.03 -19.43 25.29
N SER A 321 -23.29 -19.42 25.74
CA SER A 321 -23.69 -18.70 26.96
C SER A 321 -22.95 -19.14 28.23
N LYS A 322 -22.35 -20.34 28.25
CA LYS A 322 -21.57 -20.85 29.39
C LYS A 322 -20.07 -20.56 29.29
N TRP A 323 -19.59 -20.16 28.11
CA TRP A 323 -18.15 -20.01 27.81
C TRP A 323 -17.78 -18.57 27.45
N ILE A 324 -18.58 -17.59 27.87
CA ILE A 324 -18.33 -16.17 27.59
C ILE A 324 -16.93 -15.76 28.08
N ASP A 325 -16.52 -16.24 29.26
CA ASP A 325 -15.19 -15.96 29.83
C ASP A 325 -14.06 -16.86 29.27
N GLU A 326 -14.39 -17.93 28.52
CA GLU A 326 -13.42 -18.85 27.92
C GLU A 326 -13.68 -19.03 26.41
N PRO A 327 -13.42 -17.99 25.59
CA PRO A 327 -13.76 -17.99 24.16
C PRO A 327 -13.04 -19.09 23.36
N LYS A 328 -11.92 -19.64 23.87
CA LYS A 328 -11.21 -20.78 23.26
C LYS A 328 -12.12 -21.97 22.97
N PHE A 329 -13.10 -22.25 23.84
CA PHE A 329 -14.03 -23.36 23.66
C PHE A 329 -15.07 -23.08 22.57
N ILE A 330 -15.46 -21.80 22.42
CA ILE A 330 -16.35 -21.33 21.36
C ILE A 330 -15.67 -21.56 20.00
N PHE A 331 -14.44 -21.06 19.83
CA PHE A 331 -13.66 -21.26 18.60
C PHE A 331 -13.43 -22.75 18.30
N ALA A 332 -13.07 -23.55 19.31
CA ALA A 332 -12.86 -24.99 19.15
C ALA A 332 -14.12 -25.73 18.70
N LEU A 333 -15.29 -25.40 19.27
CA LEU A 333 -16.55 -26.02 18.89
C LEU A 333 -16.94 -25.67 17.45
N VAL A 334 -16.85 -24.39 17.07
CA VAL A 334 -17.17 -23.94 15.70
C VAL A 334 -16.23 -24.59 14.69
N TYR A 335 -14.93 -24.61 14.97
CA TYR A 335 -13.94 -25.25 14.10
C TYR A 335 -14.24 -26.75 13.92
N LYS A 336 -14.50 -27.45 15.02
CA LYS A 336 -14.82 -28.89 15.01
C LYS A 336 -16.05 -29.18 14.16
N VAL A 337 -17.16 -28.47 14.40
CA VAL A 337 -18.40 -28.68 13.65
C VAL A 337 -18.23 -28.31 12.18
N THR A 338 -17.51 -27.23 11.88
CA THR A 338 -17.23 -26.87 10.48
C THR A 338 -16.50 -27.99 9.76
N ARG A 339 -15.39 -28.49 10.35
CA ARG A 339 -14.58 -29.56 9.78
C ARG A 339 -15.34 -30.89 9.67
N ASP A 340 -16.07 -31.28 10.72
CA ASP A 340 -16.73 -32.59 10.76
C ASP A 340 -17.88 -32.71 9.74
N PHE A 341 -18.48 -31.58 9.30
CA PHE A 341 -19.57 -31.57 8.32
C PHE A 341 -19.15 -31.08 6.92
N VAL A 342 -17.96 -30.50 6.72
CA VAL A 342 -17.58 -29.86 5.44
C VAL A 342 -17.59 -30.82 4.26
N GLU A 343 -17.09 -32.05 4.43
CA GLU A 343 -17.03 -33.05 3.35
C GLU A 343 -18.43 -33.48 2.92
N GLY A 344 -19.29 -33.84 3.88
CA GLY A 344 -20.67 -34.24 3.57
C GLY A 344 -21.55 -33.09 3.07
N VAL A 345 -21.25 -31.84 3.44
CA VAL A 345 -21.92 -30.66 2.89
C VAL A 345 -21.45 -30.42 1.45
N ASP A 346 -20.16 -30.56 1.16
CA ASP A 346 -19.60 -30.42 -0.19
C ASP A 346 -20.18 -31.46 -1.16
N ASP A 347 -20.17 -32.74 -0.77
CA ASP A 347 -20.69 -33.86 -1.57
C ASP A 347 -22.17 -33.69 -1.96
N VAL A 348 -22.97 -33.08 -1.08
CA VAL A 348 -24.41 -32.90 -1.28
C VAL A 348 -24.73 -31.58 -1.99
N LEU A 349 -24.07 -30.48 -1.60
CA LEU A 349 -24.40 -29.15 -2.09
C LEU A 349 -23.68 -28.78 -3.38
N GLN A 350 -22.43 -29.20 -3.61
CA GLN A 350 -21.69 -28.81 -4.81
C GLN A 350 -22.42 -29.23 -6.10
N PRO A 351 -22.97 -30.47 -6.24
CA PRO A 351 -23.75 -30.84 -7.41
C PRO A 351 -25.03 -30.01 -7.61
N LEU A 352 -25.64 -29.53 -6.51
CA LEU A 352 -26.82 -28.68 -6.56
C LEU A 352 -26.48 -27.24 -6.96
N ILE A 353 -25.34 -26.73 -6.50
CA ILE A 353 -24.78 -25.43 -6.90
C ILE A 353 -24.44 -25.44 -8.39
N ASP A 354 -23.80 -26.51 -8.87
CA ASP A 354 -23.48 -26.70 -10.29
C ASP A 354 -24.76 -26.76 -11.14
N LYS A 355 -25.79 -27.48 -10.67
CA LYS A 355 -27.11 -27.52 -11.31
C LYS A 355 -27.81 -26.15 -11.33
N ALA A 356 -27.60 -25.32 -10.30
CA ALA A 356 -28.06 -23.95 -10.24
C ALA A 356 -27.26 -22.98 -11.15
N ARG A 357 -26.16 -23.45 -11.77
CA ARG A 357 -25.27 -22.67 -12.65
C ARG A 357 -24.65 -21.45 -11.96
N LEU A 358 -24.37 -21.55 -10.66
CA LEU A 358 -23.68 -20.50 -9.91
C LEU A 358 -22.17 -20.60 -10.15
N VAL A 359 -21.69 -20.01 -11.24
CA VAL A 359 -20.28 -20.07 -11.66
C VAL A 359 -19.38 -19.44 -10.58
N GLY A 360 -18.31 -20.16 -10.19
CA GLY A 360 -17.31 -19.67 -9.25
C GLY A 360 -17.70 -19.76 -7.77
N ARG A 361 -18.78 -20.47 -7.41
CA ARG A 361 -19.17 -20.71 -6.01
C ARG A 361 -18.81 -22.13 -5.56
N SER A 362 -18.10 -22.22 -4.45
CA SER A 362 -17.78 -23.49 -3.78
C SER A 362 -18.70 -23.73 -2.58
N ALA A 363 -19.24 -24.95 -2.46
CA ALA A 363 -20.03 -25.38 -1.31
C ALA A 363 -19.19 -25.32 -0.01
N LYS A 364 -17.92 -25.71 -0.08
CA LYS A 364 -16.98 -25.59 1.07
C LYS A 364 -16.80 -24.15 1.51
N GLU A 365 -16.58 -23.23 0.58
CA GLU A 365 -16.40 -21.81 0.88
C GLU A 365 -17.67 -21.19 1.47
N ALA A 366 -18.83 -21.49 0.89
CA ALA A 366 -20.12 -21.00 1.39
C ALA A 366 -20.41 -21.52 2.80
N TRP A 367 -20.14 -22.80 3.07
CA TRP A 367 -20.29 -23.39 4.39
C TRP A 367 -19.39 -22.73 5.43
N VAL A 368 -18.10 -22.59 5.12
CA VAL A 368 -17.11 -21.95 5.99
C VAL A 368 -17.48 -20.48 6.24
N SER A 369 -17.87 -19.74 5.20
CA SER A 369 -18.31 -18.35 5.31
C SER A 369 -19.54 -18.21 6.21
N SER A 370 -20.57 -19.04 6.03
CA SER A 370 -21.77 -19.03 6.89
C SER A 370 -21.43 -19.31 8.36
N MET A 371 -20.52 -20.25 8.65
CA MET A 371 -20.04 -20.53 10.01
C MET A 371 -19.27 -19.36 10.63
N VAL A 372 -18.38 -18.73 9.85
CA VAL A 372 -17.63 -17.54 10.26
C VAL A 372 -18.58 -16.38 10.53
N LYS A 373 -19.58 -16.12 9.67
CA LYS A 373 -20.60 -15.06 9.86
C LYS A 373 -21.44 -15.28 11.13
N MET A 374 -21.78 -16.53 11.44
CA MET A 374 -22.49 -16.87 12.67
C MET A 374 -21.64 -16.50 13.91
N LEU A 375 -20.37 -16.93 13.93
CA LEU A 375 -19.45 -16.64 15.03
C LEU A 375 -19.16 -15.14 15.14
N PHE A 376 -18.96 -14.46 14.01
CA PHE A 376 -18.82 -13.01 13.91
C PHE A 376 -19.98 -12.30 14.62
N LYS A 377 -21.22 -12.66 14.29
CA LYS A 377 -22.42 -12.05 14.88
C LYS A 377 -22.46 -12.25 16.39
N TYR A 378 -22.11 -13.44 16.86
CA TYR A 378 -22.03 -13.76 18.28
C TYR A 378 -20.94 -12.92 18.99
N LEU A 379 -19.72 -12.90 18.45
CA LEU A 379 -18.59 -12.15 19.02
C LEU A 379 -18.90 -10.65 19.08
N LYS A 380 -19.46 -10.07 18.01
CA LYS A 380 -19.84 -8.66 17.93
C LYS A 380 -20.89 -8.27 18.98
N THR A 381 -21.90 -9.12 19.20
CA THR A 381 -23.05 -8.79 20.07
C THR A 381 -22.88 -9.17 21.53
N LYS A 382 -22.00 -10.12 21.87
CA LYS A 382 -21.87 -10.66 23.24
C LYS A 382 -20.47 -10.50 23.81
N CYS A 383 -19.43 -10.88 23.07
CA CYS A 383 -18.06 -10.85 23.59
C CYS A 383 -17.49 -9.43 23.55
N PHE A 384 -17.38 -8.83 22.37
CA PHE A 384 -16.79 -7.50 22.22
C PHE A 384 -17.59 -6.41 22.91
N SER A 385 -18.92 -6.49 22.93
CA SER A 385 -19.75 -5.57 23.72
C SER A 385 -19.43 -5.62 25.21
N ALA A 386 -19.21 -6.82 25.77
CA ALA A 386 -18.83 -7.00 27.16
C ALA A 386 -17.39 -6.53 27.43
N PHE A 387 -16.47 -6.76 26.50
CA PHE A 387 -15.10 -6.25 26.58
C PHE A 387 -15.05 -4.72 26.52
N MET A 388 -15.86 -4.10 25.66
CA MET A 388 -15.97 -2.65 25.54
C MET A 388 -16.48 -2.01 26.84
N GLU A 389 -17.53 -2.58 27.43
CA GLU A 389 -18.04 -2.12 28.72
C GLU A 389 -16.98 -2.22 29.83
N ARG A 390 -16.24 -3.34 29.88
CA ARG A 390 -15.12 -3.50 30.83
C ARG A 390 -13.98 -2.52 30.55
N TYR A 391 -13.59 -2.31 29.30
CA TYR A 391 -12.50 -1.38 28.95
C TYR A 391 -12.81 0.06 29.36
N HIS A 392 -14.03 0.54 29.09
CA HIS A 392 -14.47 1.87 29.48
C HIS A 392 -14.61 2.04 31.00
N ASN A 393 -15.09 1.02 31.71
CA ASN A 393 -15.29 1.09 33.17
C ASN A 393 -13.99 1.00 33.96
N THR A 394 -13.01 0.25 33.47
CA THR A 394 -11.75 -0.02 34.19
C THR A 394 -10.60 0.89 33.72
N GLY A 395 -10.82 1.72 32.70
CA GLY A 395 -9.82 2.66 32.19
C GLY A 395 -8.61 1.98 31.51
N GLY A 396 -8.77 0.77 30.98
CA GLY A 396 -7.68 0.02 30.34
C GLY A 396 -6.72 -0.67 31.31
N ASP A 397 -7.25 -1.38 32.30
CA ASP A 397 -6.46 -2.23 33.20
C ASP A 397 -5.67 -3.33 32.45
N LEU A 398 -4.55 -3.79 33.02
CA LEU A 398 -3.65 -4.81 32.43
C LEU A 398 -4.38 -6.13 32.11
N ASP A 399 -5.32 -6.54 32.96
CA ASP A 399 -6.12 -7.76 32.76
C ASP A 399 -7.11 -7.62 31.59
N SER A 400 -7.63 -6.41 31.36
CA SER A 400 -8.54 -6.13 30.24
C SER A 400 -7.79 -6.08 28.90
N THR A 401 -6.59 -5.51 28.91
CA THR A 401 -5.67 -5.39 27.77
C THR A 401 -5.18 -6.76 27.31
N SER A 402 -4.72 -7.60 28.26
CA SER A 402 -4.27 -8.97 27.95
C SER A 402 -5.40 -9.88 27.45
N SER A 403 -6.61 -9.74 28.01
CA SER A 403 -7.78 -10.49 27.54
C SER A 403 -8.18 -10.13 26.11
N TRP A 404 -8.06 -8.84 25.73
CA TRP A 404 -8.29 -8.37 24.36
C TRP A 404 -7.25 -8.95 23.39
N LEU A 405 -5.96 -8.84 23.70
CA LEU A 405 -4.88 -9.37 22.86
C LEU A 405 -5.01 -10.88 22.66
N HIS A 406 -5.31 -11.63 23.73
CA HIS A 406 -5.56 -13.06 23.65
C HIS A 406 -6.79 -13.41 22.79
N LEU A 407 -7.87 -12.61 22.84
CA LEU A 407 -9.02 -12.80 21.96
C LEU A 407 -8.64 -12.58 20.49
N VAL A 408 -7.87 -11.54 20.19
CA VAL A 408 -7.34 -11.28 18.84
C VAL A 408 -6.47 -12.44 18.36
N ASP A 409 -5.62 -13.00 19.22
CA ASP A 409 -4.79 -14.17 18.88
C ASP A 409 -5.61 -15.41 18.53
N LEU A 410 -6.67 -15.65 19.31
CA LEU A 410 -7.61 -16.73 19.04
C LEU A 410 -8.32 -16.51 17.70
N ILE A 411 -8.70 -15.28 17.37
CA ILE A 411 -9.30 -14.92 16.09
C ILE A 411 -8.33 -15.18 14.93
N ILE A 412 -7.09 -14.66 15.00
CA ILE A 412 -6.07 -14.85 13.96
C ILE A 412 -5.79 -16.34 13.75
N THR A 413 -5.64 -17.10 14.83
CA THR A 413 -5.38 -18.53 14.78
C THR A 413 -6.58 -19.28 14.18
N PHE A 414 -7.80 -18.91 14.54
CA PHE A 414 -9.02 -19.49 14.00
C PHE A 414 -9.15 -19.21 12.50
N ASP A 415 -8.99 -17.98 12.06
CA ASP A 415 -9.07 -17.60 10.63
C ASP A 415 -8.06 -18.39 9.78
N LYS A 416 -6.81 -18.55 10.26
CA LYS A 416 -5.79 -19.38 9.61
C LYS A 416 -6.23 -20.84 9.47
N ARG A 417 -6.83 -21.41 10.51
CA ARG A 417 -7.35 -22.79 10.50
C ARG A 417 -8.56 -22.95 9.58
N MET A 418 -9.47 -21.98 9.53
CA MET A 418 -10.63 -22.00 8.63
C MET A 418 -10.21 -21.88 7.17
N ARG A 419 -9.19 -21.05 6.87
CA ARG A 419 -8.61 -20.95 5.53
C ARG A 419 -7.98 -22.27 5.07
N ALA A 420 -7.29 -22.98 5.96
CA ALA A 420 -6.71 -24.29 5.65
C ALA A 420 -7.77 -25.34 5.24
N ILE A 421 -8.99 -25.29 5.81
CA ILE A 421 -10.10 -26.18 5.41
C ILE A 421 -10.49 -25.94 3.95
N ILE A 422 -10.56 -24.68 3.52
CA ILE A 422 -10.92 -24.32 2.14
C ILE A 422 -9.85 -24.80 1.14
N ILE A 423 -8.57 -24.63 1.49
CA ILE A 423 -7.44 -25.00 0.63
C ILE A 423 -7.27 -26.53 0.53
N SER A 424 -7.77 -27.28 1.53
CA SER A 424 -7.71 -28.74 1.51
C SER A 424 -8.57 -29.35 0.39
N GLY A 425 -7.93 -29.65 -0.75
CA GLY A 425 -8.54 -30.30 -1.90
C GLY A 425 -8.44 -29.54 -3.24
N THR A 426 -7.93 -28.31 -3.26
CA THR A 426 -7.66 -27.55 -4.49
C THR A 426 -6.15 -27.38 -4.70
N PRO A 427 -5.57 -27.78 -5.85
CA PRO A 427 -4.17 -27.55 -6.15
C PRO A 427 -3.98 -26.08 -6.55
N VAL A 428 -4.02 -25.18 -5.57
CA VAL A 428 -3.75 -23.75 -5.80
C VAL A 428 -2.34 -23.46 -5.29
N MET A 429 -1.49 -23.00 -6.21
CA MET A 429 -0.16 -22.49 -5.92
C MET A 429 -0.27 -21.31 -4.93
N GLU A 430 0.39 -21.42 -3.77
CA GLU A 430 0.40 -20.39 -2.71
C GLU A 430 0.78 -18.98 -3.20
N GLY A 431 1.44 -18.86 -4.36
CA GLY A 431 1.85 -17.58 -4.96
C GLY A 431 0.82 -16.86 -5.85
N SER A 432 -0.35 -17.44 -6.14
CA SER A 432 -1.39 -16.78 -6.97
C SER A 432 -2.48 -16.07 -6.16
N LEU A 433 -2.39 -16.11 -4.83
CA LEU A 433 -3.24 -15.29 -3.97
C LEU A 433 -2.73 -13.85 -4.05
N LEU A 434 -3.26 -13.08 -5.00
CA LEU A 434 -3.34 -11.63 -4.81
C LEU A 434 -3.82 -11.36 -3.38
N PRO A 435 -3.26 -10.37 -2.66
CA PRO A 435 -3.64 -10.07 -1.27
C PRO A 435 -5.14 -9.80 -1.02
N GLY A 436 -6.00 -9.78 -2.04
CA GLY A 436 -7.47 -9.67 -1.94
C GLY A 436 -8.28 -10.87 -2.46
N GLY A 437 -7.68 -12.04 -2.69
CA GLY A 437 -8.29 -13.13 -3.48
C GLY A 437 -9.20 -14.15 -2.75
N ILE A 438 -9.28 -14.13 -1.42
CA ILE A 438 -10.27 -14.91 -0.66
C ILE A 438 -11.09 -13.89 0.12
N SER A 439 -12.37 -13.75 -0.27
CA SER A 439 -13.34 -12.73 0.16
C SER A 439 -13.09 -12.21 1.59
N GLY A 440 -13.06 -10.88 1.78
CA GLY A 440 -13.01 -10.25 3.11
C GLY A 440 -14.09 -10.73 4.08
N THR A 441 -15.12 -11.42 3.57
CA THR A 441 -16.18 -12.11 4.33
C THR A 441 -15.73 -13.36 5.11
N LEU A 442 -14.52 -13.87 4.88
CA LEU A 442 -14.00 -15.09 5.53
C LEU A 442 -13.09 -14.82 6.74
N SER A 443 -12.75 -13.55 7.01
CA SER A 443 -12.00 -13.17 8.20
C SER A 443 -12.92 -12.61 9.26
N LEU A 444 -12.83 -13.12 10.49
CA LEU A 444 -13.50 -12.53 11.65
C LEU A 444 -12.98 -11.12 11.96
N LEU A 445 -11.77 -10.77 11.53
CA LEU A 445 -11.20 -9.43 11.72
C LEU A 445 -11.86 -8.36 10.86
N SER A 446 -12.72 -8.73 9.90
CA SER A 446 -13.64 -7.78 9.26
C SER A 446 -14.49 -6.99 10.27
N MET A 447 -14.68 -7.49 11.50
CA MET A 447 -15.36 -6.73 12.58
C MET A 447 -14.73 -5.36 12.84
N PHE A 448 -13.40 -5.28 12.72
CA PHE A 448 -12.64 -4.05 12.94
C PHE A 448 -12.74 -3.09 11.75
N CYS A 449 -13.04 -3.60 10.54
CA CYS A 449 -13.32 -2.78 9.37
C CYS A 449 -14.72 -2.15 9.42
N ASP A 450 -15.71 -2.85 10.00
CA ASP A 450 -17.07 -2.33 10.17
C ASP A 450 -17.20 -1.31 11.31
N LEU A 451 -16.26 -1.32 12.26
CA LEU A 451 -16.29 -0.51 13.48
C LEU A 451 -14.92 0.14 13.70
N PRO A 452 -14.66 1.34 13.13
CA PRO A 452 -13.36 1.99 13.18
C PRO A 452 -12.91 2.32 14.62
N ASP A 453 -13.85 2.55 15.53
CA ASP A 453 -13.56 2.77 16.96
C ASP A 453 -12.82 1.57 17.57
N TRP A 454 -13.19 0.35 17.18
CA TRP A 454 -12.57 -0.88 17.70
C TRP A 454 -11.17 -1.07 17.14
N LEU A 455 -10.96 -0.70 15.86
CA LEU A 455 -9.63 -0.70 15.27
C LEU A 455 -8.71 0.29 16.00
N GLY A 456 -9.23 1.48 16.31
CA GLY A 456 -8.53 2.49 17.11
C GLY A 456 -8.13 1.95 18.49
N ILE A 457 -9.06 1.35 19.22
CA ILE A 457 -8.80 0.75 20.55
C ILE A 457 -7.78 -0.37 20.48
N TRP A 458 -7.90 -1.28 19.50
CA TRP A 458 -6.91 -2.34 19.33
C TRP A 458 -5.52 -1.75 19.05
N SER A 459 -5.42 -0.75 18.18
CA SER A 459 -4.14 -0.10 17.87
C SER A 459 -3.51 0.60 19.09
N ASP A 460 -4.32 1.20 19.96
CA ASP A 460 -3.88 1.82 21.21
C ASP A 460 -3.42 0.76 22.24
N ILE A 461 -4.15 -0.34 22.36
CA ILE A 461 -3.78 -1.48 23.21
C ILE A 461 -2.44 -2.09 22.76
N GLU A 462 -2.27 -2.32 21.46
CA GLU A 462 -1.05 -2.89 20.90
C GLU A 462 0.15 -1.95 21.07
N LEU A 463 -0.06 -0.63 20.88
CA LEU A 463 0.95 0.39 21.15
C LEU A 463 1.38 0.39 22.62
N LYS A 464 0.43 0.38 23.56
CA LYS A 464 0.73 0.37 25.01
C LYS A 464 1.47 -0.88 25.45
N ASP A 465 1.10 -2.05 24.93
CA ASP A 465 1.80 -3.30 25.19
C ASP A 465 3.24 -3.27 24.65
N ALA A 466 3.44 -2.77 23.43
CA ALA A 466 4.76 -2.60 22.82
C ALA A 466 5.63 -1.59 23.59
N GLU A 467 5.07 -0.46 24.02
CA GLU A 467 5.76 0.52 24.87
C GLU A 467 6.11 -0.05 26.25
N GLY A 468 5.24 -0.88 26.82
CA GLY A 468 5.52 -1.62 28.05
C GLY A 468 6.73 -2.56 27.90
N LYS A 469 6.78 -3.32 26.80
CA LYS A 469 7.92 -4.19 26.47
C LYS A 469 9.19 -3.38 26.26
N LEU A 470 9.12 -2.27 25.52
CA LEU A 470 10.26 -1.37 25.31
C LEU A 470 10.81 -0.83 26.63
N LYS A 471 9.95 -0.34 27.53
CA LYS A 471 10.37 0.15 28.85
C LYS A 471 11.11 -0.94 29.65
N SER A 472 10.56 -2.16 29.67
CA SER A 472 11.20 -3.27 30.38
C SER A 472 12.58 -3.66 29.82
N GLU A 473 12.78 -3.48 28.50
CA GLU A 473 14.07 -3.74 27.85
C GLU A 473 15.05 -2.56 28.03
N LEU A 474 14.55 -1.32 28.08
CA LEU A 474 15.38 -0.14 28.39
C LEU A 474 15.93 -0.19 29.82
N ASP A 475 15.17 -0.72 30.78
CA ASP A 475 15.60 -0.93 32.16
C ASP A 475 16.73 -1.98 32.27
N ASN A 476 16.93 -2.80 31.23
CA ASN A 476 17.99 -3.80 31.20
C ASN A 476 19.31 -3.21 30.66
N GLU A 477 20.29 -3.03 31.54
CA GLU A 477 21.63 -2.51 31.17
C GLU A 477 22.33 -3.32 30.07
N ARG A 478 21.94 -4.58 29.84
CA ARG A 478 22.50 -5.41 28.75
C ARG A 478 21.96 -5.03 27.37
N ALA A 479 20.82 -4.36 27.29
CA ALA A 479 20.17 -4.04 26.02
C ALA A 479 20.98 -3.06 25.16
N TRP A 480 21.81 -2.22 25.80
CA TRP A 480 22.69 -1.25 25.14
C TRP A 480 24.10 -1.79 24.86
N LYS A 481 24.41 -3.04 25.24
CA LYS A 481 25.73 -3.62 24.99
C LYS A 481 25.83 -4.11 23.55
N ILE A 482 26.98 -3.80 22.93
CA ILE A 482 27.38 -4.35 21.64
C ILE A 482 28.11 -5.67 21.91
N ASP A 483 27.59 -6.78 21.36
CA ASP A 483 28.26 -8.08 21.43
C ASP A 483 29.49 -8.06 20.52
N LEU A 484 30.60 -7.57 21.04
CA LEU A 484 31.92 -7.69 20.43
C LEU A 484 32.37 -9.14 20.56
N LYS A 485 31.94 -10.01 19.64
CA LYS A 485 32.69 -11.24 19.38
C LYS A 485 34.08 -10.80 18.95
N GLN A 486 35.10 -11.22 19.69
CA GLN A 486 36.51 -10.87 19.47
C GLN A 486 36.89 -11.07 18.00
N GLU A 487 36.91 -9.98 17.22
CA GLU A 487 37.56 -9.97 15.93
C GLU A 487 39.06 -10.03 16.19
N HIS A 488 39.64 -11.17 15.82
CA HIS A 488 41.07 -11.37 15.79
C HIS A 488 41.71 -10.21 14.99
N GLU A 489 42.78 -9.67 15.56
CA GLU A 489 43.71 -8.74 14.92
C GLU A 489 44.14 -9.28 13.54
N ASN A 490 43.43 -8.93 12.47
CA ASN A 490 43.92 -9.05 11.10
C ASN A 490 43.27 -7.95 10.26
N PHE A 491 43.95 -6.81 10.31
CA PHE A 491 43.83 -5.71 9.37
C PHE A 491 44.16 -6.23 7.95
N MET A 492 43.42 -5.75 6.94
CA MET A 492 43.56 -6.00 5.49
C MET A 492 42.67 -7.11 4.90
N VAL A 493 41.37 -6.89 4.80
CA VAL A 493 40.59 -7.25 3.60
C VAL A 493 39.62 -6.10 3.30
N GLN A 494 40.10 -5.17 2.51
CA GLN A 494 39.35 -4.05 1.97
C GLN A 494 38.93 -4.50 0.56
N ASP A 495 37.83 -5.28 0.44
CA ASP A 495 37.07 -5.42 -0.83
C ASP A 495 35.80 -6.31 -0.81
N GLU A 496 35.37 -6.96 0.29
CA GLU A 496 34.24 -7.93 0.21
C GLU A 496 33.13 -7.80 1.28
N LEU A 497 32.73 -6.59 1.71
CA LEU A 497 31.66 -6.40 2.73
C LEU A 497 30.47 -5.54 2.25
N TYR A 498 30.10 -5.62 0.97
CA TYR A 498 28.88 -4.97 0.47
C TYR A 498 27.65 -5.89 0.42
N LEU A 499 27.70 -7.05 1.06
CA LEU A 499 26.60 -8.01 1.06
C LEU A 499 26.58 -8.81 2.37
N LEU A 500 26.16 -8.24 3.50
CA LEU A 500 25.38 -8.92 4.56
C LEU A 500 24.78 -7.88 5.55
N SER A 501 23.49 -8.02 5.83
CA SER A 501 22.60 -7.09 6.56
C SER A 501 22.27 -7.59 7.98
N SER A 502 23.27 -7.93 8.79
CA SER A 502 23.02 -8.42 10.16
C SER A 502 23.25 -7.34 11.22
N ARG A 503 22.61 -7.46 12.40
CA ARG A 503 22.80 -6.53 13.53
C ARG A 503 24.27 -6.33 13.86
N GLU A 504 25.05 -7.42 13.81
CA GLU A 504 26.47 -7.46 14.10
C GLU A 504 27.29 -6.60 13.11
N ASP A 505 26.93 -6.58 11.83
CA ASP A 505 27.63 -5.80 10.80
C ASP A 505 27.50 -4.28 11.06
N TYR A 506 26.33 -3.86 11.56
CA TYR A 506 26.07 -2.48 11.96
C TYR A 506 26.55 -2.15 13.38
N ARG A 507 27.05 -3.14 14.13
CA ARG A 507 27.40 -3.01 15.56
C ARG A 507 26.24 -2.42 16.39
N ALA A 508 25.01 -2.73 16.01
CA ALA A 508 23.84 -2.18 16.66
C ALA A 508 23.60 -2.86 18.03
N PRO A 509 23.15 -2.10 19.04
CA PRO A 509 22.81 -2.65 20.34
C PRO A 509 21.60 -3.59 20.24
N LEU A 510 21.49 -4.54 21.18
CA LEU A 510 20.41 -5.53 21.21
C LEU A 510 19.02 -4.88 21.25
N ILE A 511 18.88 -3.72 21.90
CA ILE A 511 17.61 -2.97 21.97
C ILE A 511 17.04 -2.66 20.57
N ALA A 512 17.89 -2.33 19.59
CA ALA A 512 17.45 -2.01 18.24
C ALA A 512 16.85 -3.24 17.54
N GLU A 513 17.47 -4.41 17.72
CA GLU A 513 16.94 -5.68 17.21
C GLU A 513 15.61 -6.04 17.87
N THR A 514 15.49 -5.85 19.18
CA THR A 514 14.24 -6.09 19.91
C THR A 514 13.12 -5.17 19.45
N VAL A 515 13.39 -3.87 19.25
CA VAL A 515 12.41 -2.90 18.72
C VAL A 515 11.93 -3.30 17.34
N VAL A 516 12.86 -3.63 16.43
CA VAL A 516 12.54 -4.11 15.08
C VAL A 516 11.65 -5.36 15.14
N LYS A 517 11.99 -6.33 16.02
CA LYS A 517 11.18 -7.54 16.22
C LYS A 517 9.77 -7.22 16.74
N ILE A 518 9.64 -6.35 17.73
CA ILE A 518 8.34 -5.93 18.27
C ILE A 518 7.50 -5.26 17.17
N ALA A 519 8.07 -4.26 16.48
CA ALA A 519 7.39 -3.55 15.39
C ALA A 519 6.95 -4.52 14.27
N TRP A 520 7.81 -5.45 13.87
CA TRP A 520 7.46 -6.47 12.89
C TRP A 520 6.30 -7.36 13.36
N THR A 521 6.33 -7.81 14.62
CA THR A 521 5.23 -8.64 15.16
C THR A 521 3.90 -7.89 15.18
N MET A 522 3.89 -6.58 15.47
CA MET A 522 2.67 -5.76 15.41
C MET A 522 2.12 -5.68 13.98
N MET A 523 2.97 -5.47 12.99
CA MET A 523 2.56 -5.42 11.58
C MET A 523 2.10 -6.79 11.06
N GLU A 524 2.70 -7.89 11.51
CA GLU A 524 2.28 -9.23 11.10
C GLU A 524 0.88 -9.57 11.63
N ARG A 525 0.51 -9.06 12.82
CA ARG A 525 -0.85 -9.20 13.35
C ARG A 525 -1.86 -8.48 12.48
N CYS A 526 -1.60 -7.24 12.09
CA CYS A 526 -2.53 -6.49 11.25
C CYS A 526 -2.60 -7.02 9.81
N ARG A 527 -1.61 -7.78 9.33
CA ARG A 527 -1.65 -8.45 8.01
C ARG A 527 -2.91 -9.31 7.82
N SER A 528 -3.43 -9.85 8.91
CA SER A 528 -4.64 -10.69 8.87
C SER A 528 -5.95 -9.91 8.64
N LEU A 529 -5.93 -8.57 8.71
CA LEU A 529 -7.08 -7.74 8.33
C LEU A 529 -7.37 -7.85 6.83
N PRO A 530 -8.64 -7.95 6.41
CA PRO A 530 -8.99 -8.12 5.00
C PRO A 530 -8.85 -6.86 4.15
N ASN A 531 -8.83 -5.67 4.77
CA ASN A 531 -8.82 -4.39 4.07
C ASN A 531 -7.50 -3.65 4.28
N MET A 532 -6.80 -3.36 3.18
CA MET A 532 -5.50 -2.71 3.15
C MET A 532 -5.53 -1.27 3.72
N CYS A 533 -6.60 -0.51 3.50
CA CYS A 533 -6.73 0.84 4.08
C CYS A 533 -6.77 0.80 5.62
N HIS A 534 -7.45 -0.21 6.19
CA HIS A 534 -7.50 -0.40 7.64
C HIS A 534 -6.17 -0.94 8.18
N GLN A 535 -5.42 -1.75 7.39
CA GLN A 535 -4.04 -2.13 7.74
C GLN A 535 -3.14 -0.90 7.84
N ILE A 536 -3.18 -0.01 6.83
CA ILE A 536 -2.44 1.25 6.82
C ILE A 536 -2.79 2.08 8.05
N GLN A 537 -4.10 2.29 8.30
CA GLN A 537 -4.56 3.05 9.46
C GLN A 537 -4.01 2.47 10.78
N PHE A 538 -4.05 1.15 10.94
CA PHE A 538 -3.52 0.47 12.11
C PHE A 538 -1.99 0.67 12.26
N ILE A 539 -1.23 0.50 11.18
CA ILE A 539 0.23 0.64 11.20
C ILE A 539 0.60 2.08 11.58
N ARG A 540 -0.06 3.08 10.97
CA ARG A 540 0.15 4.50 11.28
C ARG A 540 -0.24 4.85 12.72
N SER A 541 -1.33 4.28 13.24
CA SER A 541 -1.82 4.59 14.59
C SER A 541 -1.08 3.87 15.71
N SER A 542 -0.36 2.78 15.41
CA SER A 542 0.37 1.94 16.39
C SER A 542 1.86 1.83 16.09
N THR A 543 2.25 1.07 15.06
CA THR A 543 3.65 0.71 14.78
C THR A 543 4.51 1.94 14.50
N THR A 544 4.04 2.86 13.65
CA THR A 544 4.73 4.13 13.38
C THR A 544 4.93 4.91 14.68
N LYS A 545 3.91 5.02 15.54
CA LYS A 545 4.05 5.74 16.82
C LYS A 545 5.03 5.05 17.77
N PHE A 546 5.01 3.72 17.83
CA PHE A 546 5.96 2.94 18.61
C PHE A 546 7.41 3.18 18.15
N LEU A 547 7.66 3.19 16.84
CA LEU A 547 8.98 3.53 16.28
C LEU A 547 9.40 4.95 16.66
N HIS A 548 8.50 5.92 16.57
CA HIS A 548 8.78 7.29 17.01
C HIS A 548 9.08 7.38 18.52
N THR A 549 8.42 6.59 19.37
CA THR A 549 8.76 6.50 20.80
C THR A 549 10.20 6.00 21.00
N PHE A 550 10.66 5.03 20.20
CA PHE A 550 12.05 4.59 20.20
C PHE A 550 13.00 5.67 19.66
N PHE A 551 12.66 6.38 18.57
CA PHE A 551 13.48 7.46 18.03
C PHE A 551 13.64 8.61 19.03
N ASN A 552 12.57 8.95 19.75
CA ASN A 552 12.62 9.89 20.86
C ASN A 552 13.53 9.40 22.00
N THR A 553 13.58 8.09 22.24
CA THR A 553 14.49 7.50 23.23
C THR A 553 15.96 7.61 22.78
N LEU A 554 16.25 7.39 21.49
CA LEU A 554 17.58 7.62 20.92
C LEU A 554 17.98 9.09 21.06
N HIS A 555 17.07 10.01 20.74
CA HIS A 555 17.28 11.45 20.89
C HIS A 555 17.42 11.89 22.36
N GLN A 556 16.74 11.24 23.30
CA GLN A 556 16.92 11.52 24.73
C GLN A 556 18.29 11.06 25.25
N CYS A 557 18.86 9.97 24.70
CA CYS A 557 20.23 9.55 25.01
C CYS A 557 21.26 10.65 24.70
N TYR A 558 20.94 11.53 23.75
CA TYR A 558 21.72 12.72 23.39
C TYR A 558 21.53 13.89 24.37
N TYR A 559 20.29 14.24 24.77
CA TYR A 559 20.11 15.38 25.71
C TYR A 559 20.55 15.10 27.15
N GLU A 560 20.56 13.83 27.58
CA GLU A 560 21.19 13.46 28.85
C GLU A 560 22.71 13.73 28.87
N THR A 561 23.35 13.85 27.70
CA THR A 561 24.78 14.12 27.55
C THR A 561 25.13 15.61 27.42
N GLU A 562 24.23 16.45 26.89
CA GLU A 562 24.47 17.89 26.65
C GLU A 562 24.57 18.78 27.91
N TRP A 563 23.85 18.48 29.01
CA TRP A 563 23.69 19.47 30.10
C TRP A 563 24.77 19.48 31.19
N VAL A 564 25.79 18.62 31.15
CA VAL A 564 26.71 18.47 32.31
C VAL A 564 28.21 18.56 31.99
N LYS A 565 28.69 18.41 30.75
CA LYS A 565 30.16 18.31 30.55
C LYS A 565 30.67 19.05 29.33
N PHE A 566 31.68 19.90 29.58
CA PHE A 566 32.55 20.52 28.56
C PHE A 566 33.29 19.48 27.69
N PHE A 567 33.33 18.21 28.11
CA PHE A 567 33.99 17.09 27.44
C PHE A 567 33.17 15.80 27.56
N ILE A 568 33.05 15.03 26.48
CA ILE A 568 32.34 13.75 26.47
C ILE A 568 33.13 12.71 27.27
N ASP A 569 32.52 12.05 28.26
CA ASP A 569 33.17 10.92 28.94
C ASP A 569 33.09 9.63 28.10
N ASP A 570 33.93 8.63 28.41
CA ASP A 570 33.99 7.40 27.60
C ASP A 570 32.65 6.65 27.56
N ASN A 571 31.88 6.68 28.65
CA ASN A 571 30.56 6.05 28.70
C ASN A 571 29.55 6.77 27.79
N SER A 572 29.61 8.09 27.72
CA SER A 572 28.79 8.95 26.88
C SER A 572 29.13 8.73 25.41
N LEU A 573 30.43 8.63 25.08
CA LEU A 573 30.90 8.33 23.73
C LEU A 573 30.41 6.95 23.26
N LEU A 574 30.43 5.95 24.14
CA LEU A 574 29.91 4.61 23.86
C LEU A 574 28.39 4.60 23.69
N ARG A 575 27.63 5.34 24.51
CA ARG A 575 26.17 5.49 24.36
C ARG A 575 25.80 6.17 23.06
N LEU A 576 26.47 7.28 22.71
CA LEU A 576 26.24 8.00 21.47
C LEU A 576 26.61 7.15 20.25
N SER A 577 27.71 6.39 20.33
CA SER A 577 28.06 5.41 19.30
C SER A 577 26.99 4.32 19.13
N GLY A 578 26.46 3.81 20.24
CA GLY A 578 25.37 2.83 20.23
C GLY A 578 24.09 3.40 19.63
N ALA A 579 23.79 4.68 19.87
CA ALA A 579 22.64 5.37 19.29
C ALA A 579 22.79 5.57 17.77
N VAL A 580 23.97 5.98 17.30
CA VAL A 580 24.30 6.07 15.85
C VAL A 580 24.10 4.72 15.18
N ASN A 581 24.69 3.65 15.73
CA ASN A 581 24.56 2.31 15.17
C ASN A 581 23.10 1.81 15.18
N ALA A 582 22.35 2.10 16.25
CA ALA A 582 20.93 1.75 16.36
C ALA A 582 20.07 2.48 15.31
N ALA A 583 20.33 3.78 15.10
CA ALA A 583 19.61 4.58 14.12
C ALA A 583 19.85 4.05 12.71
N ARG A 584 21.11 3.81 12.33
CA ARG A 584 21.48 3.29 11.01
C ARG A 584 20.97 1.88 10.75
N TYR A 585 21.06 0.99 11.74
CA TYR A 585 20.48 -0.35 11.60
C TYR A 585 18.96 -0.29 11.40
N SER A 586 18.27 0.56 12.19
CA SER A 586 16.82 0.74 12.06
C SER A 586 16.45 1.31 10.69
N GLU A 587 17.23 2.27 10.19
CA GLU A 587 17.03 2.88 8.86
C GLU A 587 17.15 1.84 7.74
N SER A 588 18.20 1.03 7.77
CA SER A 588 18.41 -0.04 6.79
C SER A 588 17.27 -1.06 6.80
N ILE A 589 16.74 -1.41 7.98
CA ILE A 589 15.63 -2.36 8.09
C ILE A 589 14.32 -1.75 7.56
N LEU A 590 14.05 -0.46 7.85
CA LEU A 590 12.85 0.21 7.32
C LEU A 590 12.91 0.38 5.80
N GLN A 591 14.10 0.54 5.23
CA GLN A 591 14.31 0.49 3.78
C GLN A 591 14.01 -0.90 3.22
N GLU A 592 14.53 -1.97 3.83
CA GLU A 592 14.23 -3.34 3.42
C GLU A 592 12.73 -3.64 3.47
N TRP A 593 12.05 -3.24 4.54
CA TRP A 593 10.59 -3.39 4.64
C TRP A 593 9.84 -2.63 3.55
N SER A 594 10.34 -1.46 3.18
CA SER A 594 9.75 -0.65 2.12
C SER A 594 9.84 -1.28 0.73
N GLU A 595 10.73 -2.26 0.53
CA GLU A 595 10.87 -3.02 -0.72
C GLU A 595 9.87 -4.19 -0.82
N ASP A 596 9.21 -4.61 0.27
CA ASP A 596 8.15 -5.64 0.21
C ASP A 596 6.95 -5.11 -0.59
N ILE A 597 6.52 -5.91 -1.56
CA ILE A 597 5.42 -5.65 -2.51
C ILE A 597 4.19 -5.07 -1.81
N ARG A 598 3.87 -5.56 -0.60
CA ARG A 598 2.67 -5.10 0.10
C ARG A 598 2.80 -3.69 0.63
N PHE A 599 3.98 -3.27 1.08
CA PHE A 599 4.18 -1.88 1.50
C PHE A 599 4.22 -0.94 0.29
N LEU A 600 4.70 -1.42 -0.86
CA LEU A 600 4.57 -0.70 -2.13
C LEU A 600 3.10 -0.52 -2.55
N GLU A 601 2.28 -1.57 -2.42
CA GLU A 601 0.83 -1.50 -2.65
C GLU A 601 0.13 -0.57 -1.65
N MET A 602 0.50 -0.63 -0.37
CA MET A 602 -0.04 0.28 0.66
C MET A 602 0.28 1.74 0.34
N LYS A 603 1.51 2.01 -0.10
CA LYS A 603 1.94 3.36 -0.46
C LYS A 603 1.19 3.90 -1.67
N ALA A 604 0.99 3.08 -2.71
CA ALA A 604 0.17 3.47 -3.85
C ALA A 604 -1.26 3.87 -3.44
N LEU A 605 -1.86 3.17 -2.47
CA LEU A 605 -3.18 3.51 -1.93
C LEU A 605 -3.19 4.80 -1.08
N GLU A 606 -2.11 5.12 -0.36
CA GLU A 606 -1.96 6.40 0.34
C GLU A 606 -1.84 7.58 -0.66
N ASP A 607 -1.08 7.39 -1.74
CA ASP A 607 -0.79 8.40 -2.77
C ASP A 607 -1.99 8.70 -3.68
N ASP A 608 -2.85 7.71 -3.93
CA ASP A 608 -4.11 7.88 -4.66
C ASP A 608 -5.15 8.74 -3.91
N GLY A 609 -4.81 9.29 -2.75
CA GLY A 609 -5.58 10.34 -2.06
C GLY A 609 -6.79 9.85 -1.28
N ILE A 610 -6.88 8.55 -0.98
CA ILE A 610 -8.00 7.97 -0.20
C ILE A 610 -7.82 8.23 1.30
N ILE A 611 -6.58 8.41 1.77
CA ILE A 611 -6.25 8.54 3.21
C ILE A 611 -5.56 9.87 3.52
N SER A 612 -4.77 10.42 2.59
CA SER A 612 -4.08 11.69 2.77
C SER A 612 -4.82 12.84 2.10
N GLY A 613 -5.38 13.75 2.91
CA GLY A 613 -5.86 15.06 2.45
C GLY A 613 -4.75 16.10 2.28
N SER A 614 -3.49 15.70 2.04
CA SER A 614 -2.39 16.64 1.87
C SER A 614 -2.24 17.08 0.42
N SER A 615 -2.02 18.38 0.25
CA SER A 615 -1.81 19.10 -1.01
C SER A 615 -0.92 18.36 -1.99
N LYS A 616 -1.33 18.39 -3.27
CA LYS A 616 -0.49 18.16 -4.44
C LYS A 616 0.70 19.11 -4.38
N ASP A 617 1.78 18.69 -3.74
CA ASP A 617 3.07 19.35 -3.87
C ASP A 617 3.90 18.55 -4.87
N ASP A 618 4.55 19.27 -5.78
CA ASP A 618 4.97 18.84 -7.12
C ASP A 618 6.23 17.95 -7.13
N SER A 619 6.51 17.26 -6.02
CA SER A 619 7.57 16.27 -5.90
C SER A 619 6.98 14.87 -6.09
N PHE A 620 6.81 14.48 -7.35
CA PHE A 620 6.48 13.12 -7.81
C PHE A 620 7.62 12.10 -7.51
N ILE A 621 8.35 12.30 -6.41
CA ILE A 621 9.33 11.33 -5.93
C ILE A 621 8.53 10.24 -5.23
N PHE A 622 8.62 9.02 -5.76
CA PHE A 622 8.13 7.80 -5.11
C PHE A 622 8.76 7.70 -3.71
N ARG A 623 8.14 8.31 -2.71
CA ARG A 623 8.52 8.13 -1.31
C ARG A 623 8.06 6.73 -0.90
N CYS A 624 8.91 5.97 -0.22
CA CYS A 624 8.51 4.69 0.34
C CYS A 624 7.47 4.86 1.46
N PHE A 625 6.86 3.75 1.90
CA PHE A 625 5.84 3.77 2.96
C PHE A 625 6.36 4.36 4.28
N PHE A 626 7.61 4.07 4.66
CA PHE A 626 8.27 4.56 5.87
C PHE A 626 9.19 5.77 5.65
N ALA A 627 8.93 6.58 4.61
CA ALA A 627 9.85 7.65 4.22
C ALA A 627 10.06 8.71 5.31
N ASP A 628 9.01 9.07 6.05
CA ASP A 628 9.10 10.07 7.12
C ASP A 628 9.91 9.51 8.31
N GLU A 629 9.71 8.24 8.66
CA GLU A 629 10.46 7.56 9.72
C GLU A 629 11.95 7.41 9.36
N ILE A 630 12.26 7.09 8.09
CA ILE A 630 13.63 7.01 7.58
C ILE A 630 14.30 8.40 7.62
N GLU A 631 13.60 9.45 7.23
CA GLU A 631 14.11 10.83 7.28
C GLU A 631 14.47 11.24 8.71
N VAL A 632 13.62 10.91 9.70
CA VAL A 632 13.92 11.18 11.12
C VAL A 632 15.19 10.45 11.56
N LEU A 633 15.36 9.18 11.19
CA LEU A 633 16.55 8.41 11.54
C LEU A 633 17.84 8.97 10.92
N LEU A 634 17.79 9.38 9.65
CA LEU A 634 18.94 10.00 8.97
C LEU A 634 19.33 11.34 9.60
N ASN A 635 18.35 12.14 10.01
CA ASN A 635 18.61 13.40 10.71
C ASN A 635 19.25 13.13 12.09
N LEU A 636 18.70 12.20 12.88
CA LEU A 636 19.28 11.80 14.16
C LEU A 636 20.72 11.30 14.03
N GLU A 637 20.99 10.48 13.02
CA GLU A 637 22.34 9.98 12.74
C GLU A 637 23.32 11.12 12.45
N THR A 638 22.90 12.08 11.60
CA THR A 638 23.69 13.26 11.25
C THR A 638 23.99 14.12 12.48
N ASP A 639 22.96 14.42 13.29
CA ASP A 639 23.08 15.21 14.51
C ASP A 639 24.06 14.56 15.51
N PHE A 640 23.98 13.24 15.70
CA PHE A 640 24.89 12.51 16.58
C PHE A 640 26.33 12.48 16.08
N VAL A 641 26.53 12.31 14.77
CA VAL A 641 27.86 12.33 14.14
C VAL A 641 28.49 13.72 14.26
N GLU A 642 27.73 14.78 13.98
CA GLU A 642 28.19 16.16 14.10
C GLU A 642 28.60 16.51 15.52
N GLU A 643 27.87 16.02 16.53
CA GLU A 643 28.21 16.24 17.94
C GLU A 643 29.50 15.51 18.35
N ILE A 644 29.68 14.26 17.92
CA ILE A 644 30.95 13.53 18.17
C ILE A 644 32.12 14.32 17.58
N VAL A 645 32.00 14.77 16.33
CA VAL A 645 33.05 15.54 15.65
C VAL A 645 33.31 16.86 16.39
N SER A 646 32.26 17.61 16.72
CA SER A 646 32.36 18.91 17.39
C SER A 646 33.01 18.80 18.77
N SER A 647 32.66 17.77 19.53
CA SER A 647 33.25 17.50 20.84
C SER A 647 34.75 17.16 20.73
N LEU A 648 35.14 16.30 19.79
CA LEU A 648 36.55 15.94 19.57
C LEU A 648 37.40 17.15 19.15
N LEU A 649 36.86 18.00 18.27
CA LEU A 649 37.54 19.21 17.82
C LEU A 649 37.68 20.22 18.96
N THR A 650 36.65 20.38 19.80
CA THR A 650 36.68 21.28 20.96
C THR A 650 37.65 20.78 22.04
N GLU A 651 37.68 19.47 22.30
CA GLU A 651 38.64 18.84 23.22
C GLU A 651 40.07 19.06 22.70
N PHE A 652 40.32 18.86 21.40
CA PHE A 652 41.61 19.10 20.78
C PHE A 652 42.05 20.57 20.85
N ASP A 653 41.19 21.53 20.54
CA ASP A 653 41.47 22.96 20.64
C ASP A 653 41.86 23.34 22.08
N SER A 654 41.08 22.89 23.07
CA SER A 654 41.35 23.19 24.48
C SER A 654 42.71 22.69 24.96
N LEU A 655 43.10 21.47 24.57
CA LEU A 655 44.37 20.85 24.96
C LEU A 655 45.56 21.38 24.18
N SER A 656 45.36 21.80 22.92
CA SER A 656 46.41 22.34 22.06
C SER A 656 46.60 23.86 22.18
N SER A 657 45.74 24.55 22.94
CA SER A 657 45.77 26.01 23.08
C SER A 657 47.14 26.54 23.53
N ASN A 658 47.78 25.88 24.49
CA ASN A 658 49.11 26.26 24.99
C ASN A 658 50.19 26.15 23.90
N TYR A 659 50.13 25.12 23.07
CA TYR A 659 51.05 24.94 21.94
C TYR A 659 50.97 26.10 20.95
N PHE A 660 49.77 26.59 20.62
CA PHE A 660 49.61 27.72 19.71
C PHE A 660 49.92 29.09 20.35
N GLN A 661 49.78 29.22 21.67
CA GLN A 661 50.13 30.44 22.40
C GLN A 661 51.65 30.59 22.61
N ASN A 662 52.37 29.48 22.77
CA ASN A 662 53.80 29.46 22.98
C ASN A 662 54.58 29.69 21.68
N LYS A 663 54.66 30.95 21.24
CA LYS A 663 55.35 31.35 20.00
C LYS A 663 56.87 31.22 20.08
N GLU A 664 57.43 31.12 21.29
CA GLU A 664 58.88 31.08 21.52
C GLU A 664 59.52 29.82 20.92
N GLN A 665 58.79 28.70 20.90
CA GLN A 665 59.25 27.41 20.36
C GLN A 665 59.57 27.45 18.85
N TRP A 666 58.97 28.39 18.11
CA TRP A 666 59.18 28.54 16.66
C TRP A 666 60.19 29.66 16.33
N ILE A 667 60.41 30.59 17.27
CA ILE A 667 61.27 31.77 17.10
C ILE A 667 62.70 31.51 17.57
N HIS A 668 62.90 30.84 18.72
CA HIS A 668 64.22 30.67 19.33
C HIS A 668 64.96 29.42 18.83
N HIS A 669 66.28 29.56 18.69
CA HIS A 669 67.17 28.43 18.41
C HIS A 669 67.31 27.54 19.64
N ALA A 670 66.65 26.38 19.64
CA ALA A 670 66.99 25.32 20.58
C ALA A 670 68.41 24.79 20.28
N SER A 671 69.16 24.47 21.33
CA SER A 671 70.52 23.94 21.28
C SER A 671 70.62 22.65 20.45
N LEU A 672 71.81 22.44 19.86
CA LEU A 672 72.28 21.38 18.95
C LEU A 672 72.08 19.91 19.40
N ASP A 673 70.95 19.52 19.97
CA ASP A 673 70.58 18.11 20.13
C ASP A 673 69.87 17.63 18.86
N THR A 674 70.49 16.67 18.17
CA THR A 674 70.09 16.14 16.87
C THR A 674 68.79 15.32 16.88
N ASN A 675 68.10 15.20 18.01
CA ASN A 675 66.84 14.47 18.13
C ASN A 675 65.68 15.46 18.32
N ILE A 676 65.01 15.81 17.23
CA ILE A 676 63.77 16.60 17.24
C ILE A 676 62.68 15.73 17.90
N ALA A 677 62.36 16.03 19.16
CA ALA A 677 61.27 15.40 19.90
C ALA A 677 59.97 16.18 19.67
N ILE A 678 58.82 15.53 19.91
CA ILE A 678 57.51 16.19 19.82
C ILE A 678 57.40 17.24 20.94
N SER A 679 56.88 18.43 20.61
CA SER A 679 56.63 19.50 21.58
C SER A 679 55.75 19.02 22.73
N SER A 680 56.19 19.24 23.97
CA SER A 680 55.49 18.79 25.19
C SER A 680 54.03 19.27 25.24
N ASP A 681 53.79 20.49 24.76
CA ASP A 681 52.49 21.16 24.80
C ASP A 681 51.48 20.58 23.80
N LEU A 682 51.91 19.68 22.89
CA LEU A 682 51.06 19.03 21.89
C LEU A 682 50.77 17.55 22.22
N ILE A 683 51.60 16.92 23.05
CA ILE A 683 51.51 15.47 23.34
C ILE A 683 50.14 15.09 23.91
N GLU A 684 49.62 15.87 24.85
CA GLU A 684 48.32 15.58 25.50
C GLU A 684 47.16 15.59 24.50
N ALA A 685 47.13 16.55 23.57
CA ALA A 685 46.11 16.63 22.52
C ALA A 685 46.20 15.44 21.53
N LEU A 686 47.42 15.01 21.18
CA LEU A 686 47.63 13.86 20.29
C LEU A 686 47.26 12.52 20.95
N ASP A 687 47.59 12.36 22.24
CA ASP A 687 47.24 11.17 22.99
C ASP A 687 45.73 11.07 23.22
N MET A 688 45.06 12.19 23.52
CA MET A 688 43.60 12.27 23.57
C MET A 688 42.98 11.81 22.26
N LEU A 689 43.40 12.41 21.12
CA LEU A 689 42.83 12.11 19.82
C LEU A 689 43.01 10.63 19.44
N ARG A 690 44.22 10.09 19.68
CA ARG A 690 44.52 8.67 19.45
C ARG A 690 43.67 7.76 20.31
N TYR A 691 43.44 8.11 21.57
CA TYR A 691 42.61 7.33 22.48
C TYR A 691 41.14 7.33 22.04
N ARG A 692 40.55 8.51 21.79
CA ARG A 692 39.14 8.64 21.39
C ARG A 692 38.84 7.92 20.06
N LEU A 693 39.70 8.08 19.06
CA LEU A 693 39.55 7.39 17.78
C LEU A 693 39.63 5.85 17.92
N ARG A 694 40.42 5.33 18.88
CA ARG A 694 40.44 3.89 19.18
C ARG A 694 39.14 3.42 19.82
N VAL A 695 38.57 4.20 20.75
CA VAL A 695 37.28 3.89 21.36
C VAL A 695 36.18 3.86 20.29
N LEU A 696 36.12 4.88 19.44
CA LEU A 696 35.18 4.95 18.31
C LEU A 696 35.36 3.79 17.33
N ASN A 697 36.60 3.40 17.03
CA ASN A 697 36.86 2.26 16.17
C ASN A 697 36.37 0.92 16.75
N ALA A 698 36.27 0.81 18.07
CA ALA A 698 35.73 -0.37 18.74
C ALA A 698 34.19 -0.34 18.85
N SER A 699 33.57 0.85 18.87
CA SER A 699 32.12 0.99 19.11
C SER A 699 31.28 1.26 17.86
N LEU A 700 31.75 2.07 16.92
CA LEU A 700 30.96 2.51 15.75
C LEU A 700 31.05 1.54 14.57
N ASN A 701 30.03 1.56 13.72
CA ASN A 701 30.07 0.91 12.41
C ASN A 701 31.11 1.56 11.48
N ALA A 702 31.57 0.79 10.50
CA ALA A 702 32.70 1.18 9.64
C ALA A 702 32.45 2.45 8.81
N LYS A 703 31.21 2.67 8.36
CA LYS A 703 30.85 3.82 7.53
C LYS A 703 30.86 5.10 8.34
N ASP A 704 30.19 5.14 9.51
CA ASP A 704 30.19 6.34 10.35
C ASP A 704 31.55 6.62 10.98
N LEU A 705 32.30 5.58 11.34
CA LEU A 705 33.69 5.74 11.75
C LEU A 705 34.49 6.47 10.67
N PHE A 706 34.32 6.07 9.41
CA PHE A 706 35.02 6.65 8.28
C PHE A 706 34.70 8.13 8.08
N ASP A 707 33.42 8.49 8.17
CA ASP A 707 32.97 9.86 8.03
C ASP A 707 33.46 10.73 9.20
N ILE A 708 33.39 10.23 10.44
CA ILE A 708 33.86 10.96 11.64
C ILE A 708 35.35 11.26 11.57
N TRP A 709 36.23 10.26 11.33
CA TRP A 709 37.66 10.54 11.37
C TRP A 709 38.09 11.47 10.22
N ARG A 710 37.39 11.43 9.07
CA ARG A 710 37.62 12.38 7.97
C ARG A 710 37.21 13.80 8.33
N CYS A 711 36.04 13.98 8.93
CA CYS A 711 35.58 15.28 9.40
C CYS A 711 36.50 15.85 10.48
N VAL A 712 36.96 15.01 11.41
CA VAL A 712 37.94 15.40 12.43
C VAL A 712 39.28 15.80 11.79
N ALA A 713 39.80 15.03 10.83
CA ALA A 713 41.04 15.37 10.13
C ALA A 713 40.92 16.72 9.37
N GLY A 714 39.82 16.93 8.65
CA GLY A 714 39.55 18.19 7.95
C GLY A 714 39.37 19.38 8.91
N GLY A 715 38.67 19.18 10.02
CA GLY A 715 38.50 20.18 11.07
C GLY A 715 39.82 20.59 11.71
N ILE A 716 40.69 19.62 12.03
CA ILE A 716 42.04 19.87 12.56
C ILE A 716 42.92 20.56 11.51
N ASP A 717 42.88 20.14 10.24
CA ASP A 717 43.62 20.78 9.13
C ASP A 717 43.27 22.28 9.06
N HIS A 718 41.97 22.59 9.08
CA HIS A 718 41.48 23.96 9.04
C HIS A 718 41.85 24.77 10.29
N PHE A 719 41.68 24.17 11.48
CA PHE A 719 41.98 24.81 12.76
C PHE A 719 43.47 25.19 12.86
N ILE A 720 44.37 24.22 12.67
CA ILE A 720 45.81 24.46 12.80
C ILE A 720 46.30 25.47 11.75
N PHE A 721 45.85 25.32 10.50
CA PHE A 721 46.22 26.24 9.43
C PHE A 721 45.77 27.68 9.72
N THR A 722 44.53 27.85 10.19
CA THR A 722 43.98 29.17 10.53
C THR A 722 44.65 29.77 11.76
N SER A 723 44.97 28.97 12.78
CA SER A 723 45.70 29.39 13.97
C SER A 723 47.08 29.95 13.61
N ILE A 724 47.80 29.30 12.71
CA ILE A 724 49.13 29.76 12.25
C ILE A 724 49.01 31.02 11.41
N LEU A 725 48.09 31.06 10.44
CA LEU A 725 47.89 32.25 9.60
C LEU A 725 47.41 33.47 10.39
N SER A 726 46.61 33.27 11.42
CA SER A 726 46.12 34.37 12.27
C SER A 726 47.18 34.85 13.26
N SER A 727 48.21 34.04 13.50
CA SER A 727 49.34 34.41 14.34
C SER A 727 50.40 35.22 13.56
N ASP A 728 50.93 36.28 14.17
CA ASP A 728 52.12 37.00 13.65
C ASP A 728 53.44 36.26 13.98
N VAL A 729 53.43 34.92 13.89
CA VAL A 729 54.60 34.09 14.18
C VAL A 729 55.62 34.21 13.06
N VAL A 730 56.89 34.32 13.44
CA VAL A 730 58.03 34.26 12.53
C VAL A 730 58.80 32.97 12.82
N PHE A 731 58.92 32.10 11.82
CA PHE A 731 59.58 30.81 11.94
C PHE A 731 61.09 30.94 11.68
N SER A 732 61.90 30.38 12.59
CA SER A 732 63.30 30.03 12.30
C SER A 732 63.37 28.73 11.49
N VAL A 733 64.52 28.45 10.85
CA VAL A 733 64.72 27.17 10.13
C VAL A 733 64.52 25.97 11.07
N GLN A 734 65.03 26.06 12.30
CA GLN A 734 64.86 25.01 13.31
C GLN A 734 63.40 24.91 13.78
N GLY A 735 62.71 26.04 13.98
CA GLY A 735 61.30 26.08 14.34
C GLY A 735 60.38 25.48 13.26
N ALA A 736 60.70 25.68 11.98
CA ALA A 736 60.00 25.04 10.86
C ALA A 736 60.19 23.52 10.85
N LEU A 737 61.38 23.03 11.17
CA LEU A 737 61.65 21.59 11.33
C LEU A 737 60.92 20.99 12.54
N GLN A 738 60.87 21.71 13.66
CA GLN A 738 60.10 21.32 14.85
C GLN A 738 58.61 21.20 14.53
N PHE A 739 58.01 22.24 13.95
CA PHE A 739 56.62 22.22 13.52
C PHE A 739 56.33 21.07 12.53
N THR A 740 57.28 20.77 11.63
CA THR A 740 57.16 19.64 10.71
C THR A 740 57.15 18.30 11.43
N ALA A 741 58.00 18.10 12.44
CA ALA A 741 58.00 16.88 13.25
C ALA A 741 56.70 16.72 14.05
N ASP A 742 56.19 17.82 14.62
CA ASP A 742 54.93 17.86 15.36
C ASP A 742 53.73 17.49 14.46
N MET A 743 53.66 18.05 13.24
CA MET A 743 52.61 17.69 12.27
C MET A 743 52.76 16.25 11.75
N GLN A 744 53.98 15.74 11.60
CA GLN A 744 54.19 14.33 11.26
C GLN A 744 53.68 13.40 12.37
N ALA A 745 53.83 13.79 13.64
CA ALA A 745 53.28 13.06 14.78
C ALA A 745 51.73 13.05 14.75
N LEU A 746 51.09 14.19 14.43
CA LEU A 746 49.65 14.25 14.19
C LEU A 746 49.22 13.28 13.09
N PHE A 747 49.93 13.26 11.96
CA PHE A 747 49.63 12.33 10.87
C PHE A 747 49.77 10.85 11.29
N GLN A 748 50.69 10.52 12.21
CA GLN A 748 50.81 9.15 12.73
C GLN A 748 49.56 8.69 13.51
N VAL A 749 48.81 9.60 14.13
CA VAL A 749 47.56 9.24 14.86
C VAL A 749 46.54 8.59 13.92
N PHE A 750 46.47 9.05 12.67
CA PHE A 750 45.50 8.57 11.68
C PHE A 750 45.99 7.37 10.85
N LYS A 751 47.24 6.93 11.04
CA LYS A 751 47.86 5.88 10.23
C LYS A 751 47.17 4.51 10.38
N SER A 752 46.52 4.27 11.51
CA SER A 752 45.70 3.06 11.71
C SER A 752 44.42 3.07 10.88
N PHE A 753 43.98 4.20 10.34
CA PHE A 753 42.75 4.32 9.56
C PHE A 753 43.02 4.57 8.07
N CYS A 754 44.18 5.15 7.74
CA CYS A 754 44.57 5.43 6.37
C CYS A 754 46.07 5.20 6.13
N PRO A 755 46.47 4.55 5.02
CA PRO A 755 47.88 4.40 4.66
C PRO A 755 48.60 5.71 4.32
N ARG A 756 47.87 6.78 3.95
CA ARG A 756 48.42 8.10 3.61
C ARG A 756 47.64 9.24 4.31
N PRO A 757 47.85 9.44 5.63
CA PRO A 757 47.11 10.43 6.41
C PRO A 757 47.23 11.86 5.89
N GLY A 758 48.42 12.28 5.41
CA GLY A 758 48.65 13.64 4.93
C GLY A 758 47.73 14.09 3.77
N ALA A 759 47.15 13.15 3.01
CA ALA A 759 46.16 13.48 1.98
C ALA A 759 44.86 14.08 2.55
N PHE A 760 44.58 13.84 3.83
CA PHE A 760 43.43 14.39 4.57
C PHE A 760 43.75 15.70 5.30
N PHE A 761 44.99 16.17 5.20
CA PHE A 761 45.45 17.44 5.74
C PHE A 761 46.07 18.29 4.62
N PRO A 762 45.28 18.69 3.62
CA PRO A 762 45.81 19.34 2.44
C PRO A 762 46.38 20.73 2.73
N CYS A 763 45.77 21.52 3.63
CA CYS A 763 46.28 22.86 3.97
C CYS A 763 47.59 22.77 4.75
N LEU A 764 47.69 21.85 5.70
CA LEU A 764 48.91 21.61 6.46
C LEU A 764 50.00 20.99 5.58
N SER A 765 49.68 20.07 4.68
CA SER A 765 50.66 19.50 3.75
C SER A 765 51.30 20.58 2.87
N ASP A 766 50.50 21.53 2.41
CA ASP A 766 50.98 22.66 1.63
C ASP A 766 51.75 23.67 2.48
N LEU A 767 51.30 23.93 3.71
CA LEU A 767 52.02 24.76 4.68
C LEU A 767 53.41 24.20 4.98
N LEU A 768 53.51 22.88 5.22
CA LEU A 768 54.77 22.20 5.49
C LEU A 768 55.74 22.29 4.31
N LYS A 769 55.26 22.15 3.07
CA LYS A 769 56.09 22.35 1.87
C LYS A 769 56.63 23.78 1.79
N LEU A 770 55.81 24.77 2.13
CA LEU A 770 56.23 26.18 2.12
C LEU A 770 57.26 26.47 3.23
N LEU A 771 57.04 25.96 4.44
CA LEU A 771 57.94 26.16 5.59
C LEU A 771 59.29 25.46 5.45
N THR A 772 59.36 24.35 4.71
CA THR A 772 60.59 23.59 4.48
C THR A 772 61.35 23.99 3.21
N SER A 773 60.88 25.01 2.49
CA SER A 773 61.54 25.53 1.29
C SER A 773 62.92 26.12 1.58
N THR A 774 63.88 25.92 0.68
CA THR A 774 65.24 26.46 0.85
C THR A 774 65.24 27.99 0.69
N SER A 775 66.23 28.69 1.27
CA SER A 775 66.34 30.17 1.16
C SER A 775 66.33 30.67 -0.29
N GLY A 776 66.92 29.91 -1.22
CA GLY A 776 66.93 30.22 -2.65
C GLY A 776 65.58 30.01 -3.33
N GLU A 777 64.83 28.98 -2.93
CA GLU A 777 63.48 28.70 -3.43
C GLU A 777 62.48 29.71 -2.88
N ALA A 778 62.49 29.98 -1.57
CA ALA A 778 61.60 30.96 -0.94
C ALA A 778 61.73 32.37 -1.54
N LYS A 779 62.95 32.84 -1.82
CA LYS A 779 63.20 34.13 -2.48
C LYS A 779 62.67 34.15 -3.92
N ARG A 780 62.91 33.09 -4.70
CA ARG A 780 62.36 32.94 -6.06
C ARG A 780 60.83 32.93 -6.05
N LEU A 781 60.23 32.27 -5.06
CA LEU A 781 58.77 32.18 -4.90
C LEU A 781 58.15 33.54 -4.53
N LEU A 782 58.78 34.32 -3.65
CA LEU A 782 58.36 35.70 -3.35
C LEU A 782 58.50 36.63 -4.57
N GLU A 783 59.57 36.49 -5.36
CA GLU A 783 59.74 37.25 -6.61
C GLU A 783 58.69 36.88 -7.67
N LEU A 784 58.25 35.63 -7.73
CA LEU A 784 57.18 35.18 -8.64
C LEU A 784 55.80 35.64 -8.16
N LEU A 785 55.54 35.60 -6.85
CA LEU A 785 54.29 36.09 -6.25
C LEU A 785 54.10 37.60 -6.45
N SER A 786 55.19 38.37 -6.41
CA SER A 786 55.16 39.83 -6.66
C SER A 786 54.92 40.22 -8.13
N LYS A 787 55.03 39.28 -9.07
CA LYS A 787 54.88 39.52 -10.52
C LYS A 787 53.46 39.30 -11.06
N ASN A 788 52.49 38.93 -10.22
CA ASN A 788 51.08 38.70 -10.63
C ASN A 788 50.95 37.75 -11.86
N GLU A 789 51.73 36.66 -11.91
CA GLU A 789 51.45 35.58 -12.88
C GLU A 789 50.16 34.82 -12.50
N GLU A 790 49.52 34.17 -13.48
CA GLU A 790 48.27 33.43 -13.28
C GLU A 790 48.34 32.50 -12.07
N GLU A 791 47.44 32.71 -11.10
CA GLU A 791 47.44 32.05 -9.78
C GLU A 791 47.47 30.50 -9.89
N MET A 792 46.86 29.96 -10.94
CA MET A 792 46.80 28.52 -11.26
C MET A 792 48.14 27.93 -11.75
N GLU A 793 48.97 28.72 -12.41
CA GLU A 793 50.29 28.30 -12.89
C GLU A 793 51.33 28.37 -11.75
N LEU A 794 51.20 29.38 -10.88
CA LEU A 794 52.03 29.52 -9.68
C LEU A 794 51.79 28.36 -8.70
N ARG A 795 50.52 28.01 -8.45
CA ARG A 795 50.12 26.87 -7.61
C ARG A 795 50.68 25.54 -8.14
N ARG A 796 50.64 25.32 -9.47
CA ARG A 796 51.23 24.13 -10.12
C ARG A 796 52.74 24.07 -9.97
N ARG A 797 53.45 25.19 -10.10
CA ARG A 797 54.92 25.26 -9.91
C ARG A 797 55.36 25.10 -8.45
N LEU A 798 54.51 25.50 -7.51
CA LEU A 798 54.70 25.35 -6.06
C LEU A 798 54.36 23.94 -5.54
N GLY A 799 53.60 23.15 -6.30
CA GLY A 799 53.04 21.87 -5.82
C GLY A 799 52.06 22.05 -4.65
N VAL A 800 51.44 23.24 -4.57
CA VAL A 800 50.52 23.69 -3.52
C VAL A 800 49.13 23.81 -4.16
N HIS A 801 48.14 23.17 -3.57
CA HIS A 801 46.82 23.00 -4.15
C HIS A 801 45.71 23.70 -3.36
N CYS A 802 45.84 23.81 -2.03
CA CYS A 802 44.80 24.34 -1.14
C CYS A 802 45.07 25.76 -0.62
N VAL A 803 46.33 26.20 -0.55
CA VAL A 803 46.69 27.53 -0.02
C VAL A 803 46.58 28.61 -1.12
N SER A 804 46.00 29.78 -0.81
CA SER A 804 45.90 30.89 -1.75
C SER A 804 47.23 31.63 -1.94
N SER A 805 47.39 32.37 -3.04
CA SER A 805 48.63 33.13 -3.30
C SER A 805 48.97 34.13 -2.19
N ALA A 806 47.97 34.82 -1.65
CA ALA A 806 48.13 35.76 -0.53
C ALA A 806 48.51 35.06 0.78
N GLN A 807 47.95 33.88 1.05
CA GLN A 807 48.29 33.09 2.23
C GLN A 807 49.72 32.53 2.13
N ALA A 808 50.10 32.03 0.94
CA ALA A 808 51.46 31.56 0.68
C ALA A 808 52.50 32.68 0.82
N GLU A 809 52.20 33.89 0.31
CA GLU A 809 53.05 35.06 0.48
C GLU A 809 53.22 35.43 1.96
N LYS A 810 52.14 35.38 2.76
CA LYS A 810 52.19 35.63 4.20
C LYS A 810 53.10 34.63 4.93
N VAL A 811 52.95 33.34 4.63
CA VAL A 811 53.79 32.28 5.22
C VAL A 811 55.27 32.47 4.85
N LEU A 812 55.57 32.74 3.58
CA LEU A 812 56.95 32.91 3.10
C LEU A 812 57.64 34.15 3.70
N LYS A 813 56.91 35.26 3.90
CA LYS A 813 57.44 36.45 4.58
C LYS A 813 57.76 36.21 6.05
N ASN A 814 57.08 35.25 6.67
CA ASN A 814 57.26 34.89 8.06
C ASN A 814 58.41 33.88 8.28
N LEU A 815 59.14 33.45 7.24
CA LEU A 815 60.35 32.62 7.36
C LEU A 815 61.61 33.48 7.50
N ARG A 816 62.36 33.31 8.60
CA ARG A 816 63.69 33.89 8.77
C ARG A 816 64.76 32.91 8.31
N PHE A 817 65.39 33.25 7.18
CA PHE A 817 66.65 32.64 6.76
C PHE A 817 67.80 33.44 7.38
N GLU A 818 68.65 32.79 8.18
CA GLU A 818 69.88 33.43 8.60
C GLU A 818 70.72 33.76 7.37
N ASN A 819 71.18 35.00 7.27
CA ASN A 819 72.23 35.37 6.35
C ASN A 819 73.48 34.58 6.76
N GLN A 820 73.73 33.45 6.09
CA GLN A 820 75.08 32.91 6.01
C GLN A 820 75.93 33.98 5.31
N CYS A 821 76.88 34.55 6.06
CA CYS A 821 78.04 35.22 5.48
C CYS A 821 78.78 34.28 4.52
#